data_AF-D3HM60-F1
#
_entry.id   AF-D3HM60-F1
#
_cell.length_a   1.000
_cell.length_b   1.000
_cell.length_c   1.000
_cell.angle_alpha   90.00
_cell.angle_beta   90.00
_cell.angle_gamma   90.00
#
_symmetry.space_group_name_H-M   'P 1'
#
loop_
_entity.id
_entity.type
_entity.pdbx_description
1 polymer ?
#
loop_
_entity_poly.entity_id
_entity_poly.type
_entity_poly.pdbx_seq_one_letter_code
_entity_poly.pdbx_strand_id
1 'polypeptide(L)'
;MRVTKMPKDLTFNEPDSCDYLYIDDKNKVHILLPAVAGGEIATDNTCKTVYELKAFFFGRPKVKNQPAMPSASEQLKKYKEALEQDISAIKAQREISSLAYQDLLKDKSERLEQINQYIQIIDKLASEEEIKSIAWENFPEVPKPLAEIIKESQNAFAIRLAPKYVDNFLRFDNPLFSLKRHSSHYSRIREGLGVRLQAAFEKKFETGELIHKKNPQEEYVEKMLKIVGEDTKIWVNKAKVNKDDADEVDEEAIKENINQLIRKLAKETVKVDPSMSLEMSRDKEPMRFDGSYIMDIVCFGSEESTLKEWINAVLASGVDDLFWKKLTSSVFYDVEKITGDESQQKEAKEEQIIATMIKVEFLLGLTNFYCKTNNLSDINFGTVVDSEPHATDIANLVMEALGKGDDIEPAILNYINAHQSDFGLSNPLSEIQQLEITERFNNQYKLINGSDHYDEFFLMDPNRKGNIYSFNNRISCHLLDFLAKYDRELVPKELETHANALQEGVSISRLHHKNDLVRQGHDKVKAFRLDAMKLLKSKPEELVDFLVAKTPSGVPNYSMLSLEMQNQIAFSDKWSIIERKMDGLQNMASAKKDLCNLLSPANVNRENAAVISWETHSKKPLVEIELDKIAQGLQETVDKYTTKRGSMFWKGSKNKARHQQCEDLKNIAREINGLLEKSDLSKEEMLKELMKSAKTLDRIDREISGEWNLFKSSLQQEVHAFRKQLQALCQSDLIFKSDVHEEIQNEMRKQLAKINNQEVREIVTHLPTYCHSDTALNFFNELSLHEVLKVADYINLTYLDFSTVNKDTLLSQDIPNRFKEKNQALLDQLKISEHITEEFAEELSGLTSKIRPQLFTENNIKAWSTDLEAIEPSKHSFLLLEVSNVMALINSGDQNAIKRLVTQLEEFSTRLEKTKDRESLPQNVQSKLTEFESTLKESIRNAKTSQVVITPTITSTQQETGRTFNSRT
;
A
#
# COMPACT_ATOMS: atom_id res chain seq x y z
N MET A 1 11.56 -43.40 -9.50
CA MET A 1 11.01 -42.56 -8.41
C MET A 1 10.89 -41.14 -8.94
N ARG A 2 9.75 -40.46 -8.73
CA ARG A 2 9.64 -39.02 -8.96
C ARG A 2 10.45 -38.33 -7.86
N VAL A 3 11.55 -37.65 -8.20
CA VAL A 3 12.06 -36.61 -7.32
C VAL A 3 11.09 -35.45 -7.39
N THR A 4 10.28 -35.34 -6.36
CA THR A 4 9.53 -34.14 -6.00
C THR A 4 10.46 -32.93 -6.17
N LYS A 5 10.15 -32.06 -7.15
CA LYS A 5 10.40 -30.62 -6.95
C LYS A 5 9.88 -30.31 -5.55
N MET A 6 10.64 -29.51 -4.78
CA MET A 6 10.11 -28.92 -3.54
C MET A 6 8.65 -28.54 -3.77
N PRO A 7 7.71 -28.89 -2.87
CA PRO A 7 6.43 -28.22 -2.91
C PRO A 7 6.77 -26.75 -2.76
N LYS A 8 6.39 -25.96 -3.76
CA LYS A 8 6.42 -24.51 -3.63
C LYS A 8 5.75 -24.20 -2.30
N ASP A 9 6.37 -23.35 -1.48
CA ASP A 9 5.64 -22.70 -0.40
C ASP A 9 4.31 -22.19 -0.99
N LEU A 10 3.20 -22.50 -0.32
CA LEU A 10 1.85 -22.21 -0.83
C LEU A 10 1.51 -20.73 -0.68
N THR A 11 2.27 -19.86 -1.33
CA THR A 11 2.06 -18.41 -1.28
C THR A 11 0.78 -18.06 -2.01
N PHE A 12 -0.20 -17.53 -1.27
CA PHE A 12 -1.38 -16.91 -1.86
C PHE A 12 -1.01 -15.58 -2.53
N ASN A 13 -1.45 -15.40 -3.77
CA ASN A 13 -1.04 -14.32 -4.67
C ASN A 13 -2.16 -13.30 -4.89
N GLU A 14 -3.42 -13.66 -4.62
CA GLU A 14 -4.57 -12.77 -4.79
C GLU A 14 -4.39 -11.46 -3.98
N PRO A 15 -4.43 -10.29 -4.64
CA PRO A 15 -4.36 -9.02 -3.93
C PRO A 15 -5.65 -8.61 -3.22
N ASP A 16 -5.47 -7.93 -2.07
CA ASP A 16 -6.51 -7.17 -1.39
C ASP A 16 -6.79 -5.81 -2.05
N SER A 17 -6.00 -5.41 -3.05
CA SER A 17 -6.21 -4.18 -3.84
C SER A 17 -5.87 -4.40 -5.31
N CYS A 18 -6.80 -4.03 -6.20
CA CYS A 18 -6.59 -4.05 -7.64
C CYS A 18 -7.29 -2.83 -8.24
N ASP A 19 -6.67 -2.18 -9.24
CA ASP A 19 -7.28 -1.03 -9.91
C ASP A 19 -8.65 -1.40 -10.47
N TYR A 20 -9.61 -0.48 -10.31
CA TYR A 20 -11.01 -0.60 -10.74
C TYR A 20 -11.85 -1.69 -10.06
N LEU A 21 -11.25 -2.56 -9.23
CA LEU A 21 -11.91 -3.73 -8.65
C LEU A 21 -12.25 -3.50 -7.17
N TYR A 22 -13.54 -3.54 -6.87
CA TYR A 22 -14.09 -3.56 -5.51
C TYR A 22 -14.83 -4.89 -5.25
N ILE A 23 -14.70 -5.44 -4.05
CA ILE A 23 -15.38 -6.64 -3.60
C ILE A 23 -16.22 -6.29 -2.37
N ASP A 24 -17.52 -6.55 -2.43
CA ASP A 24 -18.44 -6.30 -1.33
C ASP A 24 -18.35 -7.36 -0.21
N ASP A 25 -19.13 -7.18 0.85
CA ASP A 25 -19.20 -8.09 2.00
C ASP A 25 -19.83 -9.46 1.68
N LYS A 26 -20.45 -9.60 0.51
CA LYS A 26 -21.10 -10.81 -0.01
C LYS A 26 -20.28 -11.49 -1.09
N ASN A 27 -19.01 -11.12 -1.24
CA ASN A 27 -18.09 -11.68 -2.23
C ASN A 27 -18.49 -11.39 -3.70
N LYS A 28 -19.26 -10.33 -3.93
CA LYS A 28 -19.55 -9.84 -5.29
C LYS A 28 -18.45 -8.88 -5.73
N VAL A 29 -17.95 -9.13 -6.94
CA VAL A 29 -16.99 -8.32 -7.66
C VAL A 29 -17.75 -7.19 -8.37
N HIS A 30 -17.23 -5.98 -8.23
CA HIS A 30 -17.69 -4.77 -8.86
C HIS A 30 -16.55 -4.12 -9.61
N ILE A 31 -16.75 -3.82 -10.90
CA ILE A 31 -15.80 -3.05 -11.70
C ILE A 31 -16.29 -1.62 -11.83
N LEU A 32 -15.47 -0.67 -11.38
CA LEU A 32 -15.75 0.75 -11.37
C LEU A 32 -15.12 1.39 -12.61
N LEU A 33 -15.97 1.81 -13.55
CA LEU A 33 -15.57 2.49 -14.77
C LEU A 33 -15.34 3.98 -14.45
N PRO A 34 -14.10 4.50 -14.57
CA PRO A 34 -13.82 5.88 -14.23
C PRO A 34 -14.39 6.83 -15.29
N ALA A 35 -15.11 7.86 -14.83
CA ALA A 35 -15.52 8.97 -15.66
C ALA A 35 -14.39 10.00 -15.75
N VAL A 36 -13.80 10.38 -14.61
CA VAL A 36 -12.73 11.39 -14.49
C VAL A 36 -11.84 11.12 -13.28
N ALA A 37 -10.62 11.65 -13.29
CA ALA A 37 -9.74 11.64 -12.13
C ALA A 37 -10.23 12.64 -11.07
N GLY A 38 -10.21 12.24 -9.80
CA GLY A 38 -10.67 13.06 -8.67
C GLY A 38 -11.36 12.24 -7.57
N GLY A 39 -11.36 12.77 -6.35
CA GLY A 39 -12.08 12.15 -5.22
C GLY A 39 -13.49 12.72 -5.04
N GLU A 40 -13.59 14.05 -5.00
CA GLU A 40 -14.83 14.82 -4.81
C GLU A 40 -15.03 15.91 -5.86
N ILE A 41 -13.92 16.35 -6.48
CA ILE A 41 -13.88 17.27 -7.59
C ILE A 41 -12.93 16.68 -8.63
N ALA A 42 -13.34 16.78 -9.89
CA ALA A 42 -12.52 16.36 -11.00
C ALA A 42 -11.31 17.27 -11.16
N THR A 43 -10.13 16.67 -11.24
CA THR A 43 -8.87 17.37 -11.55
C THR A 43 -8.61 17.44 -13.05
N ASP A 44 -9.21 16.51 -13.80
CA ASP A 44 -9.24 16.54 -15.25
C ASP A 44 -10.55 17.19 -15.71
N ASN A 45 -10.44 18.23 -16.53
CA ASN A 45 -11.57 18.92 -17.12
C ASN A 45 -11.36 19.18 -18.62
N THR A 46 -12.41 19.63 -19.29
CA THR A 46 -12.43 19.93 -20.74
C THR A 46 -11.86 18.77 -21.56
N CYS A 47 -10.78 19.01 -22.30
CA CYS A 47 -10.07 18.05 -23.14
C CYS A 47 -9.50 16.84 -22.36
N LYS A 48 -9.31 16.94 -21.05
CA LYS A 48 -8.72 15.88 -20.22
C LYS A 48 -9.74 14.89 -19.63
N THR A 49 -11.03 15.20 -19.73
CA THR A 49 -12.13 14.44 -19.10
C THR A 49 -12.09 12.94 -19.43
N VAL A 50 -11.73 12.55 -20.66
CA VAL A 50 -11.82 11.15 -21.12
C VAL A 50 -10.52 10.35 -20.88
N TYR A 51 -9.48 10.95 -20.29
CA TYR A 51 -8.18 10.28 -20.14
C TYR A 51 -8.24 9.04 -19.24
N GLU A 52 -9.00 9.08 -18.15
CA GLU A 52 -9.17 7.90 -17.28
C GLU A 52 -9.97 6.80 -17.99
N LEU A 53 -10.94 7.15 -18.83
CA LEU A 53 -11.70 6.18 -19.63
C LEU A 53 -10.81 5.51 -20.69
N LYS A 54 -9.93 6.31 -21.33
CA LYS A 54 -8.90 5.80 -22.24
C LYS A 54 -7.95 4.85 -21.52
N ALA A 55 -7.48 5.22 -20.33
CA ALA A 55 -6.59 4.38 -19.52
C ALA A 55 -7.29 3.07 -19.09
N PHE A 56 -8.58 3.12 -18.78
CA PHE A 56 -9.38 1.94 -18.44
C PHE A 56 -9.41 0.92 -19.57
N PHE A 57 -9.76 1.33 -20.80
CA PHE A 57 -9.90 0.38 -21.93
C PHE A 57 -8.56 0.01 -22.58
N PHE A 58 -7.63 0.96 -22.71
CA PHE A 58 -6.44 0.80 -23.57
C PHE A 58 -5.10 0.99 -22.84
N GLY A 59 -5.12 1.35 -21.55
CA GLY A 59 -3.92 1.66 -20.79
C GLY A 59 -3.28 2.99 -21.20
N ARG A 60 -2.14 3.31 -20.59
CA ARG A 60 -1.30 4.46 -20.93
C ARG A 60 0.14 4.01 -21.15
N PRO A 61 0.78 4.37 -22.29
CA PRO A 61 2.17 4.05 -22.52
C PRO A 61 3.07 4.81 -21.54
N LYS A 62 4.27 4.30 -21.30
CA LYS A 62 5.30 5.00 -20.51
C LYS A 62 5.66 6.32 -21.22
N VAL A 63 5.50 7.45 -20.55
CA VAL A 63 5.96 8.77 -21.03
C VAL A 63 7.13 9.22 -20.16
N LYS A 64 7.98 10.15 -20.63
CA LYS A 64 9.06 10.71 -19.80
C LYS A 64 8.47 11.21 -18.47
N ASN A 65 8.90 10.61 -17.36
CA ASN A 65 8.47 10.89 -15.98
C ASN A 65 7.11 10.30 -15.53
N GLN A 66 6.49 9.37 -16.28
CA GLN A 66 5.31 8.62 -15.82
C GLN A 66 5.41 7.13 -16.20
N PRO A 67 5.15 6.19 -15.26
CA PRO A 67 5.15 4.77 -15.57
C PRO A 67 4.02 4.40 -16.54
N ALA A 68 4.20 3.29 -17.27
CA ALA A 68 3.10 2.74 -18.06
C ALA A 68 1.96 2.31 -17.13
N MET A 69 0.73 2.63 -17.51
CA MET A 69 -0.47 2.18 -16.80
C MET A 69 -1.14 1.06 -17.59
N PRO A 70 -1.36 -0.13 -17.01
CA PRO A 70 -2.08 -1.20 -17.70
C PRO A 70 -3.57 -0.86 -17.84
N SER A 71 -4.22 -1.46 -18.85
CA SER A 71 -5.68 -1.40 -18.96
C SER A 71 -6.38 -2.18 -17.84
N ALA A 72 -7.67 -1.94 -17.63
CA ALA A 72 -8.48 -2.71 -16.71
C ALA A 72 -8.46 -4.20 -17.06
N SER A 73 -8.56 -4.55 -18.34
CA SER A 73 -8.47 -5.94 -18.80
C SER A 73 -7.13 -6.59 -18.42
N GLU A 74 -6.01 -5.88 -18.59
CA GLU A 74 -4.68 -6.37 -18.21
C GLU A 74 -4.52 -6.54 -16.69
N GLN A 75 -5.06 -5.60 -15.89
CA GLN A 75 -5.08 -5.71 -14.43
C GLN A 75 -5.90 -6.92 -13.97
N LEU A 76 -7.10 -7.10 -14.52
CA LEU A 76 -7.99 -8.21 -14.17
C LEU A 76 -7.44 -9.56 -14.63
N LYS A 77 -6.74 -9.62 -15.77
CA LYS A 77 -6.03 -10.83 -16.22
C LYS A 77 -4.92 -11.24 -15.23
N LYS A 78 -4.16 -10.27 -14.69
CA LYS A 78 -3.20 -10.55 -13.61
C LYS A 78 -3.87 -11.01 -12.31
N TYR A 79 -5.00 -10.39 -11.94
CA TYR A 79 -5.80 -10.80 -10.79
C TYR A 79 -6.32 -12.24 -10.94
N LYS A 80 -6.82 -12.57 -12.14
CA LYS A 80 -7.23 -13.91 -12.53
C LYS A 80 -6.09 -14.91 -12.40
N GLU A 81 -4.91 -14.63 -12.93
CA GLU A 81 -3.74 -15.50 -12.83
C GLU A 81 -3.36 -15.79 -11.37
N ALA A 82 -3.43 -14.76 -10.50
CA ALA A 82 -3.19 -14.91 -9.07
C ALA A 82 -4.24 -15.83 -8.41
N LEU A 83 -5.52 -15.64 -8.72
CA LEU A 83 -6.61 -16.51 -8.25
C LEU A 83 -6.44 -17.96 -8.72
N GLU A 84 -6.11 -18.19 -9.99
CA GLU A 84 -5.90 -19.52 -10.55
C GLU A 84 -4.74 -20.24 -9.88
N GLN A 85 -3.64 -19.53 -9.60
CA GLN A 85 -2.51 -20.06 -8.84
C GLN A 85 -2.92 -20.47 -7.42
N ASP A 86 -3.65 -19.62 -6.71
CA ASP A 86 -4.12 -19.88 -5.35
C ASP A 86 -5.08 -21.06 -5.29
N ILE A 87 -6.05 -21.12 -6.21
CA ILE A 87 -7.02 -22.22 -6.32
C ILE A 87 -6.32 -23.53 -6.64
N SER A 88 -5.36 -23.53 -7.57
CA SER A 88 -4.57 -24.70 -7.91
C SER A 88 -3.78 -25.20 -6.70
N ALA A 89 -3.18 -24.27 -5.95
CA ALA A 89 -2.44 -24.56 -4.74
C ALA A 89 -3.34 -25.20 -3.67
N ILE A 90 -4.53 -24.63 -3.40
CA ILE A 90 -5.50 -25.21 -2.45
C ILE A 90 -5.97 -26.60 -2.91
N LYS A 91 -6.25 -26.78 -4.21
CA LYS A 91 -6.68 -28.08 -4.75
C LYS A 91 -5.63 -29.17 -4.54
N ALA A 92 -4.35 -28.84 -4.65
CA ALA A 92 -3.27 -29.79 -4.32
C ALA A 92 -3.30 -30.23 -2.85
N GLN A 93 -3.71 -29.35 -1.91
CA GLN A 93 -3.91 -29.73 -0.51
C GLN A 93 -5.11 -30.65 -0.29
N ARG A 94 -6.10 -30.61 -1.20
CA ARG A 94 -7.30 -31.44 -1.10
C ARG A 94 -7.07 -32.91 -1.41
N GLU A 95 -5.94 -33.25 -2.03
CA GLU A 95 -5.47 -34.64 -2.16
C GLU A 95 -5.11 -35.25 -0.79
N ILE A 96 -4.71 -34.40 0.18
CA ILE A 96 -4.31 -34.80 1.54
C ILE A 96 -5.48 -34.64 2.51
N SER A 97 -6.17 -33.49 2.47
CA SER A 97 -7.34 -33.19 3.31
C SER A 97 -8.50 -32.74 2.44
N SER A 98 -9.54 -33.56 2.31
CA SER A 98 -10.67 -33.28 1.41
C SER A 98 -11.37 -31.93 1.66
N LEU A 99 -11.25 -31.38 2.87
CA LEU A 99 -11.82 -30.11 3.31
C LEU A 99 -10.82 -28.94 3.33
N ALA A 100 -9.57 -29.14 2.90
CA ALA A 100 -8.52 -28.12 2.96
C ALA A 100 -9.00 -26.78 2.38
N TYR A 101 -8.98 -25.74 3.22
CA TYR A 101 -9.33 -24.35 2.89
C TYR A 101 -10.66 -24.20 2.14
N GLN A 102 -11.66 -25.03 2.44
CA GLN A 102 -12.91 -25.10 1.66
C GLN A 102 -13.62 -23.74 1.53
N ASP A 103 -13.73 -22.97 2.60
CA ASP A 103 -14.35 -21.64 2.57
C ASP A 103 -13.55 -20.68 1.67
N LEU A 104 -12.22 -20.61 1.85
CA LEU A 104 -11.35 -19.76 1.04
C LEU A 104 -11.34 -20.18 -0.44
N LEU A 105 -11.40 -21.48 -0.72
CA LEU A 105 -11.50 -22.02 -2.07
C LEU A 105 -12.80 -21.61 -2.74
N LYS A 106 -13.92 -21.69 -2.01
CA LYS A 106 -15.23 -21.27 -2.48
C LYS A 106 -15.19 -19.78 -2.83
N ASP A 107 -14.73 -18.95 -1.89
CA ASP A 107 -14.68 -17.50 -2.06
C ASP A 107 -13.81 -17.10 -3.27
N LYS A 108 -12.61 -17.68 -3.40
CA LYS A 108 -11.70 -17.45 -4.54
C LYS A 108 -12.29 -17.93 -5.86
N SER A 109 -12.96 -19.08 -5.87
CA SER A 109 -13.57 -19.64 -7.08
C SER A 109 -14.75 -18.79 -7.58
N GLU A 110 -15.58 -18.31 -6.65
CA GLU A 110 -16.68 -17.40 -6.97
C GLU A 110 -16.17 -16.09 -7.57
N ARG A 111 -15.09 -15.51 -7.01
CA ARG A 111 -14.46 -14.30 -7.57
C ARG A 111 -13.85 -14.56 -8.94
N LEU A 112 -13.17 -15.69 -9.13
CA LEU A 112 -12.57 -16.06 -10.41
C LEU A 112 -13.63 -16.13 -11.53
N GLU A 113 -14.79 -16.72 -11.24
CA GLU A 113 -15.89 -16.81 -12.20
C GLU A 113 -16.40 -15.41 -12.60
N GLN A 114 -16.65 -14.54 -11.62
CA GLN A 114 -17.10 -13.18 -11.86
C GLN A 114 -16.07 -12.36 -12.64
N ILE A 115 -14.77 -12.47 -12.29
CA ILE A 115 -13.67 -11.79 -12.99
C ILE A 115 -13.56 -12.22 -14.44
N ASN A 116 -13.73 -13.52 -14.74
CA ASN A 116 -13.73 -14.02 -16.11
C ASN A 116 -14.83 -13.36 -16.95
N GLN A 117 -16.03 -13.19 -16.40
CA GLN A 117 -17.14 -12.54 -17.09
C GLN A 117 -16.87 -11.04 -17.32
N TYR A 118 -16.31 -10.34 -16.32
CA TYR A 118 -15.93 -8.93 -16.47
C TYR A 118 -14.82 -8.71 -17.52
N ILE A 119 -13.82 -9.59 -17.59
CA ILE A 119 -12.78 -9.52 -18.62
C ILE A 119 -13.42 -9.62 -20.02
N GLN A 120 -14.35 -10.55 -20.21
CA GLN A 120 -15.05 -10.71 -21.50
C GLN A 120 -15.86 -9.46 -21.88
N ILE A 121 -16.56 -8.86 -20.92
CA ILE A 121 -17.31 -7.61 -21.12
C ILE A 121 -16.36 -6.48 -21.57
N ILE A 122 -15.25 -6.28 -20.86
CA ILE A 122 -14.32 -5.19 -21.14
C ILE A 122 -13.64 -5.38 -22.50
N ASP A 123 -13.18 -6.60 -22.80
CA ASP A 123 -12.55 -6.92 -24.09
C ASP A 123 -13.54 -6.74 -25.25
N LYS A 124 -14.82 -7.10 -25.06
CA LYS A 124 -15.87 -6.86 -26.05
C LYS A 124 -16.12 -5.37 -26.26
N LEU A 125 -16.38 -4.62 -25.18
CA LEU A 125 -16.61 -3.17 -25.26
C LEU A 125 -15.43 -2.43 -25.90
N ALA A 126 -14.18 -2.80 -25.58
CA ALA A 126 -12.99 -2.19 -26.18
C ALA A 126 -12.88 -2.40 -27.70
N SER A 127 -13.58 -3.39 -28.26
CA SER A 127 -13.64 -3.67 -29.70
C SER A 127 -14.76 -2.92 -30.43
N GLU A 128 -15.72 -2.37 -29.70
CA GLU A 128 -16.85 -1.61 -30.24
C GLU A 128 -16.39 -0.23 -30.76
N GLU A 129 -16.84 0.18 -31.94
CA GLU A 129 -16.28 1.34 -32.64
C GLU A 129 -16.39 2.66 -31.86
N GLU A 130 -17.48 2.87 -31.09
CA GLU A 130 -17.66 4.05 -30.23
C GLU A 130 -16.61 4.12 -29.10
N ILE A 131 -16.22 2.98 -28.53
CA ILE A 131 -15.20 2.92 -27.46
C ILE A 131 -13.81 2.95 -28.07
N LYS A 132 -13.63 2.24 -29.19
CA LYS A 132 -12.38 2.12 -29.91
C LYS A 132 -11.88 3.48 -30.40
N SER A 133 -12.79 4.39 -30.77
CA SER A 133 -12.42 5.75 -31.22
C SER A 133 -11.69 6.57 -30.16
N ILE A 134 -11.98 6.34 -28.87
CA ILE A 134 -11.32 6.98 -27.72
C ILE A 134 -9.80 6.73 -27.72
N ALA A 135 -9.35 5.62 -28.30
CA ALA A 135 -7.94 5.26 -28.34
C ALA A 135 -7.10 6.23 -29.19
N TRP A 136 -7.63 6.73 -30.31
CA TRP A 136 -6.88 7.54 -31.29
C TRP A 136 -7.36 8.99 -31.41
N GLU A 137 -8.58 9.32 -30.98
CA GLU A 137 -9.03 10.70 -30.97
C GLU A 137 -8.23 11.54 -29.98
N ASN A 138 -7.86 12.76 -30.41
CA ASN A 138 -7.13 13.70 -29.56
C ASN A 138 -8.02 14.30 -28.47
N PHE A 139 -9.32 14.40 -28.76
CA PHE A 139 -10.31 15.08 -27.93
C PHE A 139 -11.65 14.31 -27.92
N PRO A 140 -11.66 13.03 -27.53
CA PRO A 140 -12.85 12.21 -27.63
C PRO A 140 -14.02 12.78 -26.82
N GLU A 141 -15.24 12.52 -27.30
CA GLU A 141 -16.47 12.84 -26.57
C GLU A 141 -16.71 11.83 -25.43
N VAL A 142 -17.50 12.23 -24.45
CA VAL A 142 -17.97 11.30 -23.40
C VAL A 142 -18.96 10.33 -24.06
N PRO A 143 -18.77 9.00 -23.98
CA PRO A 143 -19.68 8.05 -24.60
C PRO A 143 -21.12 8.24 -24.10
N LYS A 144 -22.10 8.05 -24.98
CA LYS A 144 -23.52 8.31 -24.66
C LYS A 144 -24.01 7.58 -23.40
N PRO A 145 -23.69 6.30 -23.17
CA PRO A 145 -24.14 5.61 -21.96
C PRO A 145 -23.61 6.28 -20.68
N LEU A 146 -22.37 6.75 -20.69
CA LEU A 146 -21.79 7.45 -19.54
C LEU A 146 -22.44 8.82 -19.33
N ALA A 147 -22.71 9.55 -20.41
CA ALA A 147 -23.44 10.82 -20.35
C ALA A 147 -24.85 10.65 -19.75
N GLU A 148 -25.56 9.57 -20.08
CA GLU A 148 -26.85 9.23 -19.48
C GLU A 148 -26.76 8.93 -17.97
N ILE A 149 -25.76 8.15 -17.56
CA ILE A 149 -25.53 7.86 -16.12
C ILE A 149 -25.25 9.14 -15.33
N ILE A 150 -24.42 10.03 -15.88
CA ILE A 150 -24.12 11.33 -15.28
C ILE A 150 -25.39 12.17 -15.16
N LYS A 151 -26.22 12.20 -16.22
CA LYS A 151 -27.49 12.93 -16.23
C LYS A 151 -28.49 12.41 -15.18
N GLU A 152 -28.50 11.11 -14.94
CA GLU A 152 -29.38 10.47 -13.95
C GLU A 152 -28.86 10.58 -12.50
N SER A 153 -27.63 11.09 -12.33
CA SER A 153 -26.99 11.17 -11.02
C SER A 153 -27.73 12.08 -10.04
N GLN A 154 -27.74 11.65 -8.77
CA GLN A 154 -28.26 12.43 -7.64
C GLN A 154 -27.14 12.96 -6.74
N ASN A 155 -25.91 12.50 -6.94
CA ASN A 155 -24.77 12.81 -6.08
C ASN A 155 -23.56 13.36 -6.83
N ALA A 156 -23.60 13.47 -8.16
CA ALA A 156 -22.53 14.09 -8.94
C ALA A 156 -23.11 14.97 -10.06
N PHE A 157 -22.55 16.17 -10.22
CA PHE A 157 -23.04 17.15 -11.18
C PHE A 157 -21.90 17.98 -11.75
N ALA A 158 -22.02 18.36 -13.02
CA ALA A 158 -21.12 19.33 -13.62
C ALA A 158 -21.54 20.76 -13.26
N ILE A 159 -20.56 21.64 -13.11
CA ILE A 159 -20.76 23.10 -13.05
C ILE A 159 -19.97 23.74 -14.19
N ARG A 160 -20.51 24.81 -14.76
CA ARG A 160 -19.93 25.51 -15.91
C ARG A 160 -19.81 26.99 -15.60
N LEU A 161 -18.56 27.48 -15.58
CA LEU A 161 -18.21 28.85 -15.21
C LEU A 161 -18.01 29.73 -16.47
N ALA A 162 -17.73 31.01 -16.27
CA ALA A 162 -17.55 31.99 -17.33
C ALA A 162 -16.16 32.67 -17.26
N PRO A 163 -15.06 31.91 -17.43
CA PRO A 163 -13.73 32.51 -17.48
C PRO A 163 -13.60 33.51 -18.61
N LYS A 164 -12.75 34.53 -18.40
CA LYS A 164 -12.40 35.52 -19.41
C LYS A 164 -11.88 34.85 -20.69
N TYR A 165 -11.04 33.84 -20.53
CA TYR A 165 -10.49 33.03 -21.61
C TYR A 165 -11.21 31.69 -21.66
N VAL A 166 -12.19 31.59 -22.57
CA VAL A 166 -13.05 30.41 -22.69
C VAL A 166 -12.40 29.28 -23.50
N ASP A 167 -12.55 28.05 -23.02
CA ASP A 167 -12.36 26.82 -23.77
C ASP A 167 -13.73 26.30 -24.30
N ASN A 168 -13.84 26.13 -25.61
CA ASN A 168 -15.07 25.65 -26.24
C ASN A 168 -15.19 24.11 -26.23
N PHE A 169 -14.13 23.37 -25.86
CA PHE A 169 -14.12 21.91 -25.81
C PHE A 169 -14.66 21.38 -24.47
N LEU A 170 -15.91 21.71 -24.16
CA LEU A 170 -16.62 21.20 -22.99
C LEU A 170 -17.00 19.71 -23.16
N ARG A 171 -17.18 19.00 -22.06
CA ARG A 171 -17.50 17.55 -22.06
C ARG A 171 -18.75 17.16 -21.29
N PHE A 172 -19.32 18.08 -20.49
CA PHE A 172 -20.53 17.79 -19.74
C PHE A 172 -21.72 18.61 -20.24
N ASP A 173 -22.63 18.01 -21.01
CA ASP A 173 -23.72 18.73 -21.68
C ASP A 173 -24.82 19.25 -20.75
N ASN A 174 -24.99 18.64 -19.57
CA ASN A 174 -26.08 18.92 -18.64
C ASN A 174 -25.55 19.45 -17.30
N PRO A 175 -24.93 20.65 -17.26
CA PRO A 175 -24.43 21.20 -16.00
C PRO A 175 -25.58 21.64 -15.09
N LEU A 176 -25.46 21.38 -13.80
CA LEU A 176 -26.37 21.84 -12.75
C LEU A 176 -26.31 23.36 -12.58
N PHE A 177 -25.12 23.92 -12.68
CA PHE A 177 -24.86 25.35 -12.62
C PHE A 177 -24.25 25.79 -13.95
N SER A 178 -24.81 26.82 -14.60
CA SER A 178 -24.22 27.36 -15.82
C SER A 178 -24.41 28.86 -15.95
N LEU A 179 -23.33 29.53 -16.36
CA LEU A 179 -23.31 30.95 -16.70
C LEU A 179 -23.26 31.15 -18.23
N LYS A 180 -23.71 32.32 -18.68
CA LYS A 180 -23.52 32.82 -20.04
C LYS A 180 -22.04 33.05 -20.30
N ARG A 181 -21.55 32.49 -21.41
CA ARG A 181 -20.12 32.52 -21.78
C ARG A 181 -19.91 33.26 -23.09
N HIS A 182 -18.70 33.81 -23.25
CA HIS A 182 -18.24 34.24 -24.57
C HIS A 182 -18.23 33.03 -25.52
N SER A 183 -18.57 33.23 -26.80
CA SER A 183 -18.56 32.13 -27.79
C SER A 183 -17.16 31.90 -28.39
N SER A 184 -16.28 32.89 -28.27
CA SER A 184 -14.84 32.81 -28.53
C SER A 184 -14.14 34.04 -27.96
N HIS A 185 -12.80 34.08 -28.02
CA HIS A 185 -12.04 35.29 -27.70
C HIS A 185 -12.48 36.53 -28.52
N TYR A 186 -13.07 36.33 -29.71
CA TYR A 186 -13.44 37.39 -30.64
C TYR A 186 -14.92 37.80 -30.58
N SER A 187 -15.78 36.99 -29.93
CA SER A 187 -17.22 37.24 -29.89
C SER A 187 -17.68 37.29 -28.44
N ARG A 188 -17.75 38.53 -27.93
CA ARG A 188 -18.04 38.85 -26.53
C ARG A 188 -19.51 39.16 -26.31
N ILE A 189 -20.14 38.43 -25.40
CA ILE A 189 -21.43 38.78 -24.80
C ILE A 189 -21.30 40.05 -23.94
N ARG A 190 -22.42 40.78 -23.74
CA ARG A 190 -22.47 42.06 -23.01
C ARG A 190 -23.31 42.01 -21.71
N GLU A 191 -23.79 40.82 -21.36
CA GLU A 191 -24.70 40.55 -20.25
C GLU A 191 -24.24 39.28 -19.51
N GLY A 192 -24.77 39.05 -18.31
CA GLY A 192 -24.40 37.93 -17.45
C GLY A 192 -23.41 38.31 -16.33
N LEU A 193 -23.30 37.45 -15.34
CA LEU A 193 -22.52 37.66 -14.12
C LEU A 193 -21.03 37.88 -14.44
N GLY A 194 -20.42 37.04 -15.28
CA GLY A 194 -19.01 37.15 -15.62
C GLY A 194 -18.65 38.51 -16.24
N VAL A 195 -19.54 39.06 -17.09
CA VAL A 195 -19.37 40.39 -17.68
C VAL A 195 -19.51 41.50 -16.63
N ARG A 196 -20.47 41.37 -15.69
CA ARG A 196 -20.67 42.36 -14.62
C ARG A 196 -19.54 42.36 -13.62
N LEU A 197 -19.06 41.19 -13.22
CA LEU A 197 -17.85 41.06 -12.39
C LEU A 197 -16.67 41.71 -13.09
N GLN A 198 -16.39 41.36 -14.35
CA GLN A 198 -15.27 41.95 -15.09
C GLN A 198 -15.36 43.48 -15.12
N ALA A 199 -16.50 44.04 -15.49
CA ALA A 199 -16.69 45.49 -15.55
C ALA A 199 -16.53 46.17 -14.18
N ALA A 200 -17.05 45.56 -13.11
CA ALA A 200 -16.93 46.08 -11.75
C ALA A 200 -15.47 46.06 -11.27
N PHE A 201 -14.73 44.99 -11.55
CA PHE A 201 -13.31 44.87 -11.24
C PHE A 201 -12.46 45.86 -12.05
N GLU A 202 -12.68 45.98 -13.36
CA GLU A 202 -11.96 46.94 -14.22
C GLU A 202 -12.16 48.40 -13.75
N LYS A 203 -13.39 48.78 -13.38
CA LYS A 203 -13.69 50.12 -12.87
C LYS A 203 -12.96 50.44 -11.56
N LYS A 204 -12.91 49.50 -10.62
CA LYS A 204 -12.22 49.70 -9.33
C LYS A 204 -10.70 49.61 -9.46
N PHE A 205 -10.20 48.89 -10.47
CA PHE A 205 -8.78 48.79 -10.79
C PHE A 205 -8.20 50.14 -11.20
N GLU A 206 -8.94 50.93 -11.99
CA GLU A 206 -8.55 52.29 -12.36
C GLU A 206 -8.42 53.23 -11.15
N THR A 207 -9.13 52.93 -10.05
CA THR A 207 -9.12 53.74 -8.82
C THR A 207 -8.08 53.31 -7.77
N GLY A 208 -7.43 52.15 -7.92
CA GLY A 208 -6.33 51.69 -7.05
C GLY A 208 -6.71 51.09 -5.69
N GLU A 209 -7.99 50.88 -5.38
CA GLU A 209 -8.52 50.48 -4.06
C GLU A 209 -8.96 49.00 -3.96
N LEU A 210 -8.35 48.08 -4.72
CA LEU A 210 -9.04 46.82 -5.02
C LEU A 210 -9.22 45.84 -3.84
N ILE A 211 -8.25 45.75 -2.92
CA ILE A 211 -8.30 44.79 -1.81
C ILE A 211 -7.67 45.39 -0.56
N HIS A 212 -8.47 45.51 0.50
CA HIS A 212 -8.03 45.96 1.82
C HIS A 212 -8.25 44.87 2.89
N LYS A 213 -7.78 43.63 2.67
CA LYS A 213 -7.79 42.65 3.77
C LYS A 213 -6.56 42.86 4.66
N LYS A 214 -6.82 43.34 5.87
CA LYS A 214 -5.84 43.32 6.95
C LYS A 214 -5.58 41.87 7.34
N ASN A 215 -4.34 41.54 7.71
CA ASN A 215 -4.13 40.19 8.22
C ASN A 215 -4.91 40.01 9.55
N PRO A 216 -5.33 38.80 9.93
CA PRO A 216 -6.16 38.58 11.12
C PRO A 216 -5.53 39.13 12.41
N GLN A 217 -4.20 39.15 12.48
CA GLN A 217 -3.49 39.73 13.61
C GLN A 217 -3.67 41.26 13.66
N GLU A 218 -3.53 41.96 12.54
CA GLU A 218 -3.75 43.41 12.43
C GLU A 218 -5.20 43.79 12.76
N GLU A 219 -6.17 43.04 12.24
CA GLU A 219 -7.59 43.25 12.53
C GLU A 219 -7.88 43.04 14.02
N TYR A 220 -7.36 41.95 14.59
CA TYR A 220 -7.47 41.65 16.01
C TYR A 220 -6.83 42.75 16.87
N VAL A 221 -5.64 43.22 16.49
CA VAL A 221 -4.93 44.30 17.19
C VAL A 221 -5.72 45.58 17.17
N GLU A 222 -6.32 45.96 16.04
CA GLU A 222 -7.17 47.15 15.96
C GLU A 222 -8.46 47.01 16.79
N LYS A 223 -9.08 45.82 16.77
CA LYS A 223 -10.25 45.52 17.61
C LYS A 223 -9.87 45.61 19.09
N MET A 224 -8.74 45.05 19.48
CA MET A 224 -8.21 45.14 20.84
C MET A 224 -7.89 46.57 21.24
N LEU A 225 -7.27 47.36 20.34
CA LEU A 225 -6.95 48.76 20.58
C LEU A 225 -8.21 49.59 20.88
N LYS A 226 -9.33 49.32 20.19
CA LYS A 226 -10.64 49.93 20.47
C LYS A 226 -11.23 49.47 21.81
N ILE A 227 -11.02 48.21 22.19
CA ILE A 227 -11.58 47.61 23.43
C ILE A 227 -10.82 48.07 24.68
N VAL A 228 -9.49 48.13 24.62
CA VAL A 228 -8.69 48.54 25.79
C VAL A 228 -8.70 50.06 25.97
N GLY A 229 -8.75 50.84 24.88
CA GLY A 229 -8.98 52.28 24.92
C GLY A 229 -7.77 53.13 25.30
N GLU A 230 -7.97 54.45 25.33
CA GLU A 230 -6.94 55.47 25.64
C GLU A 230 -6.44 55.37 27.10
N ASP A 231 -7.28 54.90 28.01
CA ASP A 231 -7.03 54.78 29.44
C ASP A 231 -5.81 53.86 29.70
N THR A 232 -5.63 52.83 28.86
CA THR A 232 -4.48 51.92 28.85
C THR A 232 -3.18 52.57 28.39
N LYS A 233 -3.22 53.71 27.67
CA LYS A 233 -2.00 54.44 27.27
C LYS A 233 -1.26 54.98 28.48
N ILE A 234 -1.95 55.21 29.61
CA ILE A 234 -1.32 55.65 30.85
C ILE A 234 -0.26 54.62 31.30
N TRP A 235 -0.55 53.32 31.19
CA TRP A 235 0.40 52.26 31.56
C TRP A 235 1.58 52.19 30.58
N VAL A 236 1.32 52.35 29.27
CA VAL A 236 2.38 52.41 28.26
C VAL A 236 3.28 53.63 28.46
N ASN A 237 2.71 54.81 28.69
CA ASN A 237 3.47 56.04 28.90
C ASN A 237 4.27 56.01 30.20
N LYS A 238 3.77 55.36 31.25
CA LYS A 238 4.50 55.15 32.51
C LYS A 238 5.54 54.02 32.44
N ALA A 239 5.48 53.16 31.41
CA ALA A 239 6.47 52.13 31.17
C ALA A 239 7.62 52.59 30.24
N LYS A 240 7.51 53.80 29.66
CA LYS A 240 8.58 54.42 28.86
C LYS A 240 9.69 54.94 29.78
N VAL A 241 10.94 54.65 29.45
CA VAL A 241 12.12 55.18 30.15
C VAL A 241 12.73 56.31 29.32
N ASN A 242 12.90 57.48 29.93
CA ASN A 242 13.59 58.62 29.32
C ASN A 242 15.10 58.39 29.46
N LYS A 243 15.86 58.37 28.36
CA LYS A 243 17.31 58.04 28.43
C LYS A 243 18.16 59.09 29.17
N ASP A 244 17.63 60.30 29.35
CA ASP A 244 18.33 61.42 29.95
C ASP A 244 18.16 61.54 31.49
N ASP A 245 17.25 60.77 32.11
CA ASP A 245 16.97 60.78 33.55
C ASP A 245 17.37 59.45 34.23
N ALA A 246 18.64 59.05 34.05
CA ALA A 246 19.14 57.73 34.44
C ALA A 246 19.35 57.50 35.96
N ASP A 247 19.10 58.50 36.82
CA ASP A 247 19.45 58.41 38.24
C ASP A 247 18.30 57.94 39.16
N GLU A 248 17.07 57.73 38.67
CA GLU A 248 15.98 57.18 39.49
C GLU A 248 14.87 56.48 38.64
N VAL A 249 15.24 55.45 37.88
CA VAL A 249 14.26 54.61 37.18
C VAL A 249 13.74 53.52 38.12
N ASP A 250 12.50 53.65 38.58
CA ASP A 250 11.81 52.60 39.36
C ASP A 250 11.39 51.44 38.42
N GLU A 251 12.32 50.50 38.23
CA GLU A 251 12.10 49.30 37.42
C GLU A 251 10.89 48.47 37.88
N GLU A 252 10.57 48.46 39.18
CA GLU A 252 9.43 47.70 39.70
C GLU A 252 8.10 48.39 39.34
N ALA A 253 8.05 49.73 39.37
CA ALA A 253 6.88 50.46 38.88
C ALA A 253 6.65 50.25 37.37
N ILE A 254 7.70 50.18 36.57
CA ILE A 254 7.60 49.89 35.12
C ILE A 254 7.06 48.48 34.89
N LYS A 255 7.62 47.47 35.60
CA LYS A 255 7.13 46.08 35.52
C LYS A 255 5.66 45.97 35.90
N GLU A 256 5.21 46.65 36.95
CA GLU A 256 3.81 46.61 37.37
C GLU A 256 2.88 47.25 36.33
N ASN A 257 3.27 48.34 35.69
CA ASN A 257 2.49 48.94 34.60
C ASN A 257 2.36 47.99 33.38
N ILE A 258 3.45 47.29 33.02
CA ILE A 258 3.41 46.27 31.96
C ILE A 258 2.52 45.09 32.37
N ASN A 259 2.60 44.64 33.62
CA ASN A 259 1.73 43.57 34.15
C ASN A 259 0.24 43.96 34.10
N GLN A 260 -0.10 45.22 34.39
CA GLN A 260 -1.48 45.69 34.28
C GLN A 260 -1.98 45.67 32.84
N LEU A 261 -1.14 46.06 31.88
CA LEU A 261 -1.45 45.96 30.45
C LEU A 261 -1.68 44.50 30.04
N ILE A 262 -0.78 43.57 30.41
CA ILE A 262 -0.90 42.14 30.10
C ILE A 262 -2.17 41.55 30.70
N ARG A 263 -2.47 41.80 31.99
CA ARG A 263 -3.68 41.28 32.65
C ARG A 263 -4.96 41.79 31.97
N LYS A 264 -4.97 43.08 31.59
CA LYS A 264 -6.10 43.67 30.87
C LYS A 264 -6.26 43.03 29.49
N LEU A 265 -5.16 42.85 28.74
CA LEU A 265 -5.18 42.19 27.44
C LEU A 265 -5.64 40.74 27.54
N ALA A 266 -5.08 39.94 28.45
CA ALA A 266 -5.49 38.55 28.70
C ALA A 266 -7.00 38.43 29.00
N LYS A 267 -7.51 39.30 29.88
CA LYS A 267 -8.94 39.31 30.23
C LYS A 267 -9.84 39.66 29.05
N GLU A 268 -9.48 40.65 28.24
CA GLU A 268 -10.31 41.06 27.11
C GLU A 268 -10.14 40.09 25.92
N THR A 269 -8.96 39.50 25.75
CA THR A 269 -8.69 38.51 24.70
C THR A 269 -9.62 37.30 24.76
N VAL A 270 -9.81 36.72 25.95
CA VAL A 270 -10.72 35.57 26.15
C VAL A 270 -12.18 35.92 25.87
N LYS A 271 -12.58 37.20 26.02
CA LYS A 271 -13.94 37.65 25.66
C LYS A 271 -14.11 37.86 24.16
N VAL A 272 -13.05 38.28 23.48
CA VAL A 272 -13.05 38.51 22.02
C VAL A 272 -12.97 37.19 21.26
N ASP A 273 -12.17 36.25 21.75
CA ASP A 273 -12.07 34.89 21.25
C ASP A 273 -11.80 33.92 22.42
N PRO A 274 -12.80 33.12 22.83
CA PRO A 274 -12.66 32.16 23.93
C PRO A 274 -11.61 31.07 23.69
N SER A 275 -11.19 30.85 22.44
CA SER A 275 -10.17 29.85 22.08
C SER A 275 -8.73 30.38 22.22
N MET A 276 -8.57 31.69 22.46
CA MET A 276 -7.28 32.36 22.62
C MET A 276 -6.96 32.55 24.11
N SER A 277 -5.80 32.05 24.55
CA SER A 277 -5.30 32.25 25.92
C SER A 277 -3.89 32.82 25.90
N LEU A 278 -3.67 33.87 26.70
CA LEU A 278 -2.36 34.50 26.93
C LEU A 278 -1.67 33.96 28.20
N GLU A 279 -2.16 32.85 28.77
CA GLU A 279 -1.68 32.31 30.06
C GLU A 279 -0.61 31.21 29.93
N MET A 280 -0.35 30.66 28.74
CA MET A 280 0.58 29.52 28.55
C MET A 280 1.52 29.70 27.35
N SER A 281 2.74 29.17 27.45
CA SER A 281 3.73 29.18 26.36
C SER A 281 3.44 28.12 25.29
N ARG A 282 4.19 28.19 24.16
CA ARG A 282 4.21 27.16 23.09
C ARG A 282 4.49 25.73 23.59
N ASP A 283 5.15 25.57 24.74
CA ASP A 283 5.54 24.27 25.31
C ASP A 283 4.61 23.77 26.44
N LYS A 284 3.45 24.41 26.63
CA LYS A 284 2.48 24.11 27.71
C LYS A 284 3.02 24.24 29.13
N GLU A 285 4.14 24.93 29.32
CA GLU A 285 4.57 25.36 30.64
C GLU A 285 3.87 26.69 31.01
N PRO A 286 3.59 26.94 32.30
CA PRO A 286 3.15 28.25 32.76
C PRO A 286 4.28 29.25 32.50
N MET A 287 4.19 29.98 31.40
CA MET A 287 5.13 31.04 31.07
C MET A 287 4.97 32.14 32.12
N ARG A 288 6.09 32.61 32.70
CA ARG A 288 6.09 33.87 33.46
C ARG A 288 5.96 35.01 32.46
N PHE A 289 4.75 35.23 31.97
CA PHE A 289 4.38 36.34 31.11
C PHE A 289 4.24 37.62 31.97
N ASP A 290 5.34 38.00 32.62
CA ASP A 290 5.43 39.18 33.49
C ASP A 290 6.24 40.29 32.84
N GLY A 291 6.18 41.49 33.40
CA GLY A 291 6.84 42.68 32.87
C GLY A 291 8.34 42.52 32.64
N SER A 292 9.00 41.58 33.33
CA SER A 292 10.43 41.29 33.15
C SER A 292 10.69 40.60 31.80
N TYR A 293 9.85 39.61 31.45
CA TYR A 293 9.97 38.86 30.19
C TYR A 293 9.75 39.74 28.95
N ILE A 294 8.77 40.65 29.02
CA ILE A 294 8.50 41.60 27.93
C ILE A 294 9.61 42.66 27.84
N MET A 295 10.16 43.12 28.97
CA MET A 295 11.31 44.06 28.96
C MET A 295 12.58 43.44 28.35
N ASP A 296 12.80 42.13 28.56
CA ASP A 296 13.95 41.40 28.01
C ASP A 296 13.81 41.12 26.50
N ILE A 297 12.59 40.99 25.97
CA ILE A 297 12.30 40.71 24.55
C ILE A 297 12.10 41.99 23.74
N VAL A 298 11.37 42.95 24.31
CA VAL A 298 11.11 44.26 23.73
C VAL A 298 12.18 45.21 24.27
N CYS A 299 13.43 45.03 23.82
CA CYS A 299 14.54 45.92 24.19
C CYS A 299 14.08 47.38 24.21
N PHE A 300 14.02 47.98 25.40
CA PHE A 300 13.54 49.34 25.71
C PHE A 300 12.71 49.97 24.58
N GLY A 301 11.38 49.83 24.66
CA GLY A 301 10.48 50.54 23.77
C GLY A 301 10.94 51.99 23.63
N SER A 302 11.23 52.43 22.40
CA SER A 302 11.66 53.80 22.17
C SER A 302 10.62 54.77 22.74
N GLU A 303 11.01 56.00 23.05
CA GLU A 303 10.10 57.06 23.51
C GLU A 303 8.88 57.23 22.57
N GLU A 304 9.04 56.82 21.31
CA GLU A 304 8.04 56.87 20.24
C GLU A 304 7.09 55.66 20.19
N SER A 305 7.31 54.60 20.99
CA SER A 305 6.47 53.39 20.95
C SER A 305 5.01 53.67 21.31
N THR A 306 4.09 53.12 20.52
CA THR A 306 2.64 53.32 20.61
C THR A 306 1.95 52.15 21.28
N LEU A 307 0.76 52.38 21.86
CA LEU A 307 -0.06 51.30 22.42
C LEU A 307 -0.33 50.16 21.41
N LYS A 308 -0.43 50.48 20.11
CA LYS A 308 -0.58 49.48 19.04
C LYS A 308 0.62 48.54 18.97
N GLU A 309 1.83 49.06 19.07
CA GLU A 309 3.07 48.28 19.04
C GLU A 309 3.21 47.41 20.29
N TRP A 310 2.81 47.92 21.46
CA TRP A 310 2.79 47.14 22.70
C TRP A 310 1.77 45.99 22.67
N ILE A 311 0.57 46.21 22.13
CA ILE A 311 -0.42 45.14 21.94
C ILE A 311 0.12 44.09 20.96
N ASN A 312 0.72 44.52 19.85
CA ASN A 312 1.37 43.62 18.89
C ASN A 312 2.45 42.75 19.53
N ALA A 313 3.33 43.35 20.35
CA ALA A 313 4.41 42.63 21.02
C ALA A 313 3.88 41.59 22.01
N VAL A 314 2.89 41.95 22.83
CA VAL A 314 2.25 41.03 23.77
C VAL A 314 1.59 39.85 23.05
N LEU A 315 0.88 40.10 21.95
CA LEU A 315 0.25 39.05 21.17
C LEU A 315 1.26 38.16 20.44
N ALA A 316 2.34 38.73 19.89
CA ALA A 316 3.40 37.98 19.22
C ALA A 316 4.17 37.07 20.19
N SER A 317 4.30 37.48 21.45
CA SER A 317 4.94 36.68 22.49
C SER A 317 4.02 35.60 23.08
N GLY A 318 2.71 35.83 23.12
CA GLY A 318 1.74 34.97 23.81
C GLY A 318 0.85 34.10 22.92
N VAL A 319 0.78 34.35 21.61
CA VAL A 319 -0.11 33.63 20.67
C VAL A 319 0.70 32.96 19.56
N ASP A 320 0.45 31.67 19.33
CA ASP A 320 1.15 30.92 18.29
C ASP A 320 0.81 31.43 16.88
N ASP A 321 1.82 31.68 16.04
CA ASP A 321 1.65 31.96 14.60
C ASP A 321 0.80 30.93 13.84
N LEU A 322 0.60 29.72 14.37
CA LEU A 322 -0.33 28.73 13.83
C LEU A 322 -1.80 29.09 14.07
N PHE A 323 -2.11 29.79 15.15
CA PHE A 323 -3.45 30.31 15.45
C PHE A 323 -3.89 31.31 14.38
N TRP A 324 -3.06 32.34 14.13
CA TRP A 324 -3.32 33.34 13.10
C TRP A 324 -3.46 32.75 11.69
N LYS A 325 -2.72 31.68 11.39
CA LYS A 325 -2.83 30.95 10.10
C LYS A 325 -4.10 30.12 9.96
N LYS A 326 -4.67 29.63 11.06
CA LYS A 326 -5.97 28.95 11.05
C LYS A 326 -7.12 29.92 10.80
N LEU A 327 -6.96 31.19 11.21
CA LEU A 327 -7.94 32.26 11.03
C LEU A 327 -7.99 32.81 9.61
N THR A 328 -6.87 32.86 8.88
CA THR A 328 -6.87 33.09 7.41
C THR A 328 -7.23 31.80 6.66
N SER A 329 -8.51 31.50 6.50
CA SER A 329 -8.97 30.26 5.82
C SER A 329 -9.53 30.47 4.41
N SER A 330 -9.93 31.71 4.07
CA SER A 330 -10.58 32.02 2.80
C SER A 330 -9.60 32.14 1.62
N VAL A 331 -9.82 31.34 0.58
CA VAL A 331 -9.04 31.37 -0.67
C VAL A 331 -9.18 32.69 -1.42
N PHE A 332 -10.17 33.54 -1.12
CA PHE A 332 -10.30 34.86 -1.74
C PHE A 332 -9.13 35.80 -1.43
N TYR A 333 -8.42 35.56 -0.32
CA TYR A 333 -7.37 36.44 0.17
C TYR A 333 -5.98 35.80 0.21
N ASP A 334 -5.82 34.62 -0.38
CA ASP A 334 -4.52 34.06 -0.73
C ASP A 334 -3.90 34.88 -1.87
N VAL A 335 -3.35 36.06 -1.53
CA VAL A 335 -2.74 37.00 -2.48
C VAL A 335 -1.23 37.01 -2.28
N GLU A 336 -0.46 36.58 -3.30
CA GLU A 336 0.99 36.84 -3.33
C GLU A 336 1.22 38.36 -3.47
N LYS A 337 2.10 38.97 -2.66
CA LYS A 337 2.41 40.40 -2.81
C LYS A 337 2.95 40.64 -4.21
N ILE A 338 2.33 41.58 -4.91
CA ILE A 338 2.66 41.93 -6.28
C ILE A 338 3.99 42.70 -6.28
N THR A 339 5.03 42.10 -6.82
CA THR A 339 6.38 42.68 -6.95
C THR A 339 6.81 42.64 -8.40
N GLY A 340 7.42 43.71 -8.92
CA GLY A 340 7.86 43.79 -10.31
C GLY A 340 7.85 45.22 -10.84
N ASP A 341 8.23 45.41 -12.09
CA ASP A 341 8.03 46.68 -12.80
C ASP A 341 6.53 46.94 -13.09
N GLU A 342 6.18 48.15 -13.57
CA GLU A 342 4.78 48.52 -13.81
C GLU A 342 4.04 47.57 -14.76
N SER A 343 4.74 46.95 -15.72
CA SER A 343 4.15 45.99 -16.65
C SER A 343 3.82 44.68 -15.95
N GLN A 344 4.76 44.15 -15.16
CA GLN A 344 4.59 42.92 -14.37
C GLN A 344 3.53 43.08 -13.28
N GLN A 345 3.48 44.26 -12.65
CA GLN A 345 2.43 44.56 -11.66
C GLN A 345 1.05 44.63 -12.31
N LYS A 346 0.95 45.11 -13.55
CA LYS A 346 -0.32 45.17 -14.28
C LYS A 346 -0.82 43.76 -14.63
N GLU A 347 0.06 42.90 -15.13
CA GLU A 347 -0.25 41.50 -15.48
C GLU A 347 -0.66 40.68 -14.24
N ALA A 348 0.13 40.74 -13.17
CA ALA A 348 -0.17 40.03 -11.92
C ALA A 348 -1.51 40.47 -11.29
N LYS A 349 -1.87 41.75 -11.40
CA LYS A 349 -3.18 42.23 -10.94
C LYS A 349 -4.32 41.76 -11.84
N GLU A 350 -4.10 41.67 -13.15
CA GLU A 350 -5.09 41.14 -14.09
C GLU A 350 -5.35 39.65 -13.83
N GLU A 351 -4.31 38.86 -13.60
CA GLU A 351 -4.43 37.46 -13.18
C GLU A 351 -5.19 37.32 -11.86
N GLN A 352 -4.91 38.20 -10.89
CA GLN A 352 -5.62 38.21 -9.61
C GLN A 352 -7.12 38.51 -9.77
N ILE A 353 -7.49 39.45 -10.64
CA ILE A 353 -8.89 39.75 -10.96
C ILE A 353 -9.57 38.51 -11.55
N ILE A 354 -8.95 37.90 -12.56
CA ILE A 354 -9.50 36.70 -13.21
C ILE A 354 -9.68 35.57 -12.19
N ALA A 355 -8.67 35.33 -11.35
CA ALA A 355 -8.75 34.31 -10.30
C ALA A 355 -9.87 34.61 -9.29
N THR A 356 -10.06 35.88 -8.92
CA THR A 356 -11.12 36.29 -7.97
C THR A 356 -12.51 36.12 -8.57
N MET A 357 -12.69 36.48 -9.84
CA MET A 357 -13.95 36.22 -10.56
C MET A 357 -14.29 34.73 -10.56
N ILE A 358 -13.32 33.89 -10.88
CA ILE A 358 -13.50 32.43 -10.89
C ILE A 358 -13.84 31.89 -9.50
N LYS A 359 -13.24 32.43 -8.43
CA LYS A 359 -13.60 32.05 -7.05
C LYS A 359 -15.07 32.38 -6.72
N VAL A 360 -15.57 33.54 -7.15
CA VAL A 360 -17.00 33.91 -6.98
C VAL A 360 -17.90 32.93 -7.74
N GLU A 361 -17.62 32.71 -9.02
CA GLU A 361 -18.41 31.81 -9.87
C GLU A 361 -18.39 30.36 -9.34
N PHE A 362 -17.22 29.89 -8.89
CA PHE A 362 -17.06 28.56 -8.30
C PHE A 362 -17.79 28.42 -6.96
N LEU A 363 -17.74 29.43 -6.08
CA LEU A 363 -18.51 29.43 -4.82
C LEU A 363 -20.01 29.32 -5.10
N LEU A 364 -20.53 30.08 -6.06
CA LEU A 364 -21.95 30.01 -6.47
C LEU A 364 -22.30 28.64 -7.04
N GLY A 365 -21.45 28.09 -7.91
CA GLY A 365 -21.62 26.74 -8.47
C GLY A 365 -21.61 25.65 -7.40
N LEU A 366 -20.69 25.74 -6.44
CA LEU A 366 -20.62 24.79 -5.32
C LEU A 366 -21.81 24.94 -4.37
N THR A 367 -22.28 26.16 -4.13
CA THR A 367 -23.47 26.41 -3.31
C THR A 367 -24.71 25.78 -3.97
N ASN A 368 -24.85 25.92 -5.28
CA ASN A 368 -25.92 25.28 -6.04
C ASN A 368 -25.84 23.74 -5.94
N PHE A 369 -24.63 23.20 -6.09
CA PHE A 369 -24.36 21.76 -5.93
C PHE A 369 -24.69 21.24 -4.52
N TYR A 370 -24.32 22.00 -3.48
CA TYR A 370 -24.70 21.70 -2.10
C TYR A 370 -26.23 21.68 -1.94
N CYS A 371 -26.92 22.69 -2.46
CA CYS A 371 -28.38 22.76 -2.37
C CYS A 371 -29.06 21.59 -3.08
N LYS A 372 -28.57 21.23 -4.28
CA LYS A 372 -29.09 20.10 -5.04
C LYS A 372 -28.91 18.77 -4.32
N THR A 373 -27.69 18.48 -3.86
CA THR A 373 -27.36 17.20 -3.18
C THR A 373 -28.01 17.06 -1.79
N ASN A 374 -28.43 18.17 -1.19
CA ASN A 374 -29.19 18.21 0.07
C ASN A 374 -30.73 18.31 -0.15
N ASN A 375 -31.20 18.22 -1.40
CA ASN A 375 -32.63 18.37 -1.76
C ASN A 375 -33.25 19.70 -1.29
N LEU A 376 -32.46 20.77 -1.29
CA LEU A 376 -32.90 22.12 -0.90
C LEU A 376 -33.41 22.93 -2.09
N SER A 377 -32.83 22.72 -3.28
CA SER A 377 -33.26 23.36 -4.53
C SER A 377 -32.85 22.53 -5.74
N ASP A 378 -33.67 22.59 -6.79
CA ASP A 378 -33.40 22.01 -8.12
C ASP A 378 -33.11 23.09 -9.19
N ILE A 379 -33.10 24.37 -8.81
CA ILE A 379 -32.91 25.49 -9.72
C ILE A 379 -31.44 25.63 -10.11
N ASN A 380 -31.16 25.99 -11.36
CA ASN A 380 -29.81 26.39 -11.77
C ASN A 380 -29.52 27.81 -11.27
N PHE A 381 -28.76 27.94 -10.20
CA PHE A 381 -28.42 29.25 -9.61
C PHE A 381 -27.70 30.16 -10.62
N GLY A 382 -26.95 29.59 -11.56
CA GLY A 382 -26.26 30.32 -12.63
C GLY A 382 -27.21 31.17 -13.47
N THR A 383 -28.37 30.62 -13.83
CA THR A 383 -29.38 31.38 -14.58
C THR A 383 -30.01 32.51 -13.77
N VAL A 384 -30.10 32.38 -12.45
CA VAL A 384 -30.62 33.41 -11.55
C VAL A 384 -29.60 34.55 -11.46
N VAL A 385 -28.35 34.24 -11.14
CA VAL A 385 -27.29 35.24 -10.98
C VAL A 385 -26.84 35.90 -12.29
N ASP A 386 -27.11 35.30 -13.44
CA ASP A 386 -26.90 35.92 -14.75
C ASP A 386 -27.96 36.97 -15.13
N SER A 387 -29.12 36.92 -14.46
CA SER A 387 -30.21 37.85 -14.73
C SER A 387 -30.02 39.15 -13.94
N GLU A 388 -30.54 40.25 -14.50
CA GLU A 388 -30.58 41.52 -13.78
C GLU A 388 -31.79 41.55 -12.82
N PRO A 389 -31.67 42.14 -11.62
CA PRO A 389 -30.52 42.90 -11.13
C PRO A 389 -29.40 42.07 -10.48
N HIS A 390 -29.60 40.75 -10.27
CA HIS A 390 -28.68 39.89 -9.51
C HIS A 390 -27.23 39.94 -9.99
N ALA A 391 -26.99 39.92 -11.31
CA ALA A 391 -25.66 39.98 -11.89
C ALA A 391 -24.88 41.24 -11.45
N THR A 392 -25.55 42.39 -11.47
CA THR A 392 -24.97 43.68 -11.07
C THR A 392 -24.84 43.80 -9.56
N ASP A 393 -25.86 43.36 -8.82
CA ASP A 393 -25.89 43.45 -7.36
C ASP A 393 -24.80 42.59 -6.71
N ILE A 394 -24.65 41.33 -7.15
CA ILE A 394 -23.60 40.43 -6.65
C ILE A 394 -22.21 40.98 -6.99
N ALA A 395 -22.02 41.51 -8.21
CA ALA A 395 -20.74 42.11 -8.58
C ALA A 395 -20.39 43.30 -7.67
N ASN A 396 -21.34 44.20 -7.43
CA ASN A 396 -21.14 45.34 -6.53
C ASN A 396 -20.89 44.90 -5.08
N LEU A 397 -21.64 43.90 -4.60
CA LEU A 397 -21.49 43.33 -3.26
C LEU A 397 -20.08 42.77 -3.03
N VAL A 398 -19.57 41.99 -3.99
CA VAL A 398 -18.20 41.44 -3.93
C VAL A 398 -17.18 42.57 -3.91
N MET A 399 -17.34 43.59 -4.75
CA MET A 399 -16.41 44.73 -4.78
C MET A 399 -16.43 45.54 -3.50
N GLU A 400 -17.61 45.72 -2.88
CA GLU A 400 -17.73 46.40 -1.59
C GLU A 400 -17.05 45.61 -0.47
N ALA A 401 -17.30 44.30 -0.40
CA ALA A 401 -16.69 43.42 0.60
C ALA A 401 -15.16 43.36 0.44
N LEU A 402 -14.64 43.23 -0.78
CA LEU A 402 -13.19 43.29 -1.06
C LEU A 402 -12.57 44.64 -0.65
N GLY A 403 -13.27 45.74 -0.95
CA GLY A 403 -12.82 47.09 -0.58
C GLY A 403 -12.82 47.34 0.93
N LYS A 404 -13.69 46.66 1.68
CA LYS A 404 -13.74 46.73 3.15
C LYS A 404 -12.81 45.71 3.84
N GLY A 405 -12.44 44.64 3.13
CA GLY A 405 -11.73 43.49 3.69
C GLY A 405 -12.66 42.46 4.35
N ASP A 406 -13.98 42.57 4.17
CA ASP A 406 -14.99 41.68 4.74
C ASP A 406 -15.02 40.33 4.01
N ASP A 407 -15.29 39.22 4.70
CA ASP A 407 -15.34 37.89 4.07
C ASP A 407 -16.40 37.80 2.95
N ILE A 408 -15.99 37.24 1.81
CA ILE A 408 -16.79 37.21 0.57
C ILE A 408 -17.84 36.10 0.62
N GLU A 409 -17.48 34.94 1.18
CA GLU A 409 -18.37 33.78 1.32
C GLU A 409 -19.67 34.13 2.05
N PRO A 410 -19.66 34.68 3.28
CA PRO A 410 -20.89 35.06 3.97
C PRO A 410 -21.63 36.20 3.26
N ALA A 411 -20.95 37.12 2.57
CA ALA A 411 -21.62 38.17 1.81
C ALA A 411 -22.51 37.56 0.70
N ILE A 412 -21.96 36.65 -0.10
CA ILE A 412 -22.69 35.96 -1.17
C ILE A 412 -23.80 35.06 -0.61
N LEU A 413 -23.53 34.28 0.44
CA LEU A 413 -24.52 33.38 1.04
C LEU A 413 -25.69 34.14 1.68
N ASN A 414 -25.43 35.29 2.30
CA ASN A 414 -26.48 36.16 2.83
C ASN A 414 -27.31 36.81 1.71
N TYR A 415 -26.72 37.14 0.57
CA TYR A 415 -27.47 37.57 -0.61
C TYR A 415 -28.42 36.48 -1.10
N ILE A 416 -27.96 35.22 -1.19
CA ILE A 416 -28.81 34.08 -1.55
C ILE A 416 -29.97 33.94 -0.55
N ASN A 417 -29.70 34.06 0.75
CA ASN A 417 -30.74 33.99 1.79
C ASN A 417 -31.78 35.11 1.68
N ALA A 418 -31.34 36.34 1.38
CA ALA A 418 -32.23 37.48 1.18
C ALA A 418 -33.14 37.29 -0.06
N HIS A 419 -32.68 36.52 -1.04
CA HIS A 419 -33.37 36.22 -2.30
C HIS A 419 -33.80 34.75 -2.42
N GLN A 420 -33.97 34.05 -1.29
CA GLN A 420 -34.10 32.59 -1.25
C GLN A 420 -35.15 32.00 -2.20
N SER A 421 -36.26 32.71 -2.43
CA SER A 421 -37.34 32.27 -3.32
C SER A 421 -36.90 32.19 -4.77
N ASP A 422 -36.05 33.12 -5.21
CA ASP A 422 -35.52 33.19 -6.57
C ASP A 422 -34.57 32.01 -6.83
N PHE A 423 -33.90 31.56 -5.78
CA PHE A 423 -33.04 30.38 -5.76
C PHE A 423 -33.79 29.07 -5.48
N GLY A 424 -35.12 29.10 -5.33
CA GLY A 424 -35.94 27.91 -5.10
C GLY A 424 -35.77 27.29 -3.71
N LEU A 425 -35.22 28.04 -2.75
CA LEU A 425 -35.03 27.61 -1.38
C LEU A 425 -36.29 27.92 -0.57
N SER A 426 -36.81 26.92 0.14
CA SER A 426 -37.99 27.08 1.02
C SER A 426 -37.65 27.79 2.33
N ASN A 427 -36.41 27.67 2.80
CA ASN A 427 -35.88 28.31 4.00
C ASN A 427 -34.47 28.87 3.71
N PRO A 428 -34.00 29.86 4.49
CA PRO A 428 -32.65 30.34 4.35
C PRO A 428 -31.65 29.24 4.69
N LEU A 429 -30.49 29.26 4.06
CA LEU A 429 -29.34 28.46 4.46
C LEU A 429 -28.95 28.83 5.89
N SER A 430 -29.02 27.86 6.79
CA SER A 430 -28.61 28.01 8.19
C SER A 430 -27.11 28.28 8.32
N GLU A 431 -26.68 28.79 9.47
CA GLU A 431 -25.25 29.04 9.75
C GLU A 431 -24.38 27.79 9.56
N ILE A 432 -24.88 26.62 9.98
CA ILE A 432 -24.17 25.35 9.80
C ILE A 432 -24.00 25.01 8.32
N GLN A 433 -25.06 25.17 7.52
CA GLN A 433 -24.98 24.92 6.07
C GLN A 433 -24.02 25.88 5.38
N GLN A 434 -24.02 27.15 5.78
CA GLN A 434 -23.09 28.16 5.25
C GLN A 434 -21.63 27.83 5.58
N LEU A 435 -21.37 27.34 6.80
CA LEU A 435 -20.04 26.86 7.22
C LEU A 435 -19.61 25.65 6.38
N GLU A 436 -20.46 24.64 6.21
CA GLU A 436 -20.16 23.47 5.39
C GLU A 436 -19.84 23.84 3.93
N ILE A 437 -20.62 24.75 3.34
CA ILE A 437 -20.37 25.28 1.99
C ILE A 437 -19.02 25.99 1.92
N THR A 438 -18.72 26.84 2.90
CA THR A 438 -17.47 27.62 2.96
C THR A 438 -16.25 26.72 3.13
N GLU A 439 -16.31 25.72 4.01
CA GLU A 439 -15.22 24.75 4.17
C GLU A 439 -15.01 23.93 2.91
N ARG A 440 -16.09 23.44 2.29
CA ARG A 440 -16.02 22.67 1.05
C ARG A 440 -15.44 23.52 -0.09
N PHE A 441 -15.84 24.78 -0.19
CA PHE A 441 -15.31 25.73 -1.17
C PHE A 441 -13.81 25.91 -1.01
N ASN A 442 -13.36 26.21 0.21
CA ASN A 442 -11.95 26.45 0.48
C ASN A 442 -11.09 25.20 0.22
N ASN A 443 -11.59 24.01 0.55
CA ASN A 443 -10.87 22.76 0.31
C ASN A 443 -10.84 22.38 -1.18
N GLN A 444 -11.98 22.45 -1.87
CA GLN A 444 -12.06 22.02 -3.27
C GLN A 444 -11.39 23.02 -4.21
N TYR A 445 -11.52 24.33 -3.98
CA TYR A 445 -10.83 25.33 -4.79
C TYR A 445 -9.31 25.17 -4.72
N LYS A 446 -8.75 24.84 -3.54
CA LYS A 446 -7.30 24.56 -3.40
C LYS A 446 -6.83 23.38 -4.26
N LEU A 447 -7.69 22.38 -4.49
CA LEU A 447 -7.35 21.22 -5.33
C LEU A 447 -7.31 21.55 -6.82
N ILE A 448 -8.15 22.49 -7.27
CA ILE A 448 -8.21 22.94 -8.67
C ILE A 448 -7.43 24.24 -8.92
N ASN A 449 -6.80 24.81 -7.89
CA ASN A 449 -5.98 25.98 -8.04
C ASN A 449 -4.76 25.64 -8.90
N GLY A 450 -4.65 26.31 -10.04
CA GLY A 450 -3.65 26.02 -11.06
C GLY A 450 -4.11 25.03 -12.15
N SER A 451 -5.41 24.72 -12.25
CA SER A 451 -5.98 24.05 -13.43
C SER A 451 -5.72 24.86 -14.70
N ASP A 452 -5.46 24.17 -15.82
CA ASP A 452 -5.23 24.80 -17.13
C ASP A 452 -6.46 25.55 -17.64
N HIS A 453 -7.65 25.05 -17.30
CA HIS A 453 -8.95 25.59 -17.68
C HIS A 453 -9.88 25.61 -16.45
N TYR A 454 -10.76 26.61 -16.39
CA TYR A 454 -11.78 26.75 -15.32
C TYR A 454 -13.21 26.75 -15.87
N ASP A 455 -13.37 26.38 -17.14
CA ASP A 455 -14.65 26.43 -17.86
C ASP A 455 -15.70 25.49 -17.29
N GLU A 456 -15.28 24.30 -16.86
CA GLU A 456 -16.15 23.30 -16.26
C GLU A 456 -15.43 22.46 -15.21
N PHE A 457 -16.19 22.02 -14.20
CA PHE A 457 -15.74 21.06 -13.19
C PHE A 457 -16.84 20.05 -12.93
N PHE A 458 -16.46 18.79 -12.73
CA PHE A 458 -17.38 17.74 -12.29
C PHE A 458 -17.22 17.52 -10.79
N LEU A 459 -18.30 17.72 -10.06
CA LEU A 459 -18.35 17.62 -8.60
C LEU A 459 -19.08 16.35 -8.20
N MET A 460 -18.64 15.72 -7.13
CA MET A 460 -19.22 14.51 -6.58
C MET A 460 -19.26 14.58 -5.05
N ASP A 461 -20.40 14.19 -4.48
CA ASP A 461 -20.60 14.03 -3.05
C ASP A 461 -20.51 12.55 -2.68
N PRO A 462 -19.36 12.10 -2.17
CA PRO A 462 -19.16 10.70 -1.82
C PRO A 462 -19.86 10.32 -0.51
N ASN A 463 -20.35 11.28 0.25
CA ASN A 463 -21.10 11.04 1.50
C ASN A 463 -22.62 10.93 1.23
N ARG A 464 -23.04 11.10 -0.02
CA ARG A 464 -24.40 10.88 -0.50
C ARG A 464 -24.46 9.60 -1.31
N LYS A 465 -25.55 8.86 -1.16
CA LYS A 465 -25.85 7.68 -1.98
C LYS A 465 -26.23 8.12 -3.39
N GLY A 466 -25.71 7.42 -4.40
CA GLY A 466 -26.06 7.63 -5.81
C GLY A 466 -25.42 6.58 -6.72
N ASN A 467 -25.50 6.81 -8.03
CA ASN A 467 -24.96 5.92 -9.07
C ASN A 467 -23.50 6.25 -9.46
N ILE A 468 -22.93 7.32 -8.91
CA ILE A 468 -21.53 7.71 -9.06
C ILE A 468 -20.80 7.45 -7.74
N TYR A 469 -19.58 6.92 -7.82
CA TYR A 469 -18.76 6.45 -6.72
C TYR A 469 -17.38 7.10 -6.72
N SER A 470 -16.82 7.28 -5.52
CA SER A 470 -15.42 7.69 -5.32
C SER A 470 -14.61 6.46 -4.97
N PHE A 471 -13.67 6.08 -5.84
CA PHE A 471 -12.84 4.90 -5.66
C PHE A 471 -11.43 5.13 -6.23
N ASN A 472 -10.39 4.94 -5.41
CA ASN A 472 -8.99 5.14 -5.78
C ASN A 472 -8.70 6.50 -6.45
N ASN A 473 -9.24 7.60 -5.88
CA ASN A 473 -9.15 8.96 -6.43
C ASN A 473 -9.68 9.07 -7.88
N ARG A 474 -10.70 8.28 -8.21
CA ARG A 474 -11.47 8.39 -9.44
C ARG A 474 -12.94 8.57 -9.12
N ILE A 475 -13.59 9.42 -9.89
CA ILE A 475 -15.04 9.56 -9.91
C ILE A 475 -15.54 8.59 -10.97
N SER A 476 -16.24 7.54 -10.53
CA SER A 476 -16.55 6.36 -11.35
C SER A 476 -18.03 6.03 -11.33
N CYS A 477 -18.51 5.34 -12.36
CA CYS A 477 -19.79 4.65 -12.34
C CYS A 477 -19.58 3.13 -12.28
N HIS A 478 -20.63 2.36 -12.04
CA HIS A 478 -20.54 0.91 -12.12
C HIS A 478 -20.50 0.46 -13.59
N LEU A 479 -19.56 -0.41 -13.97
CA LEU A 479 -19.41 -0.87 -15.36
C LEU A 479 -20.68 -1.51 -15.92
N LEU A 480 -21.45 -2.21 -15.09
CA LEU A 480 -22.71 -2.82 -15.55
C LEU A 480 -23.83 -1.80 -15.78
N ASP A 481 -23.81 -0.64 -15.11
CA ASP A 481 -24.76 0.44 -15.42
C ASP A 481 -24.44 1.02 -16.80
N PHE A 482 -23.14 1.21 -17.09
CA PHE A 482 -22.66 1.59 -18.41
C PHE A 482 -23.05 0.56 -19.48
N LEU A 483 -22.81 -0.72 -19.21
CA LEU A 483 -23.16 -1.80 -20.15
C LEU A 483 -24.66 -1.88 -20.39
N ALA A 484 -25.49 -1.75 -19.36
CA ALA A 484 -26.95 -1.81 -19.49
C ALA A 484 -27.53 -0.67 -20.34
N LYS A 485 -26.88 0.50 -20.32
CA LYS A 485 -27.22 1.66 -21.15
C LYS A 485 -26.65 1.55 -22.57
N TYR A 486 -25.50 0.89 -22.73
CA TYR A 486 -24.90 0.61 -24.04
C TYR A 486 -25.71 -0.46 -24.80
N ASP A 487 -25.87 -1.64 -24.20
CA ASP A 487 -26.71 -2.73 -24.69
C ASP A 487 -27.03 -3.68 -23.53
N ARG A 488 -28.30 -3.68 -23.10
CA ARG A 488 -28.79 -4.48 -21.97
C ARG A 488 -28.65 -5.99 -22.20
N GLU A 489 -28.67 -6.45 -23.45
CA GLU A 489 -28.53 -7.89 -23.76
C GLU A 489 -27.11 -8.41 -23.49
N LEU A 490 -26.13 -7.51 -23.34
CA LEU A 490 -24.75 -7.86 -23.05
C LEU A 490 -24.46 -8.11 -21.56
N VAL A 491 -25.38 -7.75 -20.67
CA VAL A 491 -25.21 -7.97 -19.23
C VAL A 491 -25.41 -9.47 -18.93
N PRO A 492 -24.39 -10.20 -18.44
CA PRO A 492 -24.55 -11.60 -18.07
C PRO A 492 -25.58 -11.78 -16.96
N LYS A 493 -26.39 -12.84 -17.04
CA LYS A 493 -27.44 -13.13 -16.04
C LYS A 493 -26.86 -13.28 -14.64
N GLU A 494 -25.68 -13.87 -14.54
CA GLU A 494 -24.96 -14.09 -13.29
C GLU A 494 -24.57 -12.77 -12.61
N LEU A 495 -24.39 -11.69 -13.39
CA LEU A 495 -23.98 -10.37 -12.89
C LEU A 495 -25.13 -9.35 -12.80
N GLU A 496 -26.35 -9.71 -13.24
CA GLU A 496 -27.47 -8.76 -13.40
C GLU A 496 -27.83 -8.00 -12.12
N THR A 497 -27.56 -8.61 -10.96
CA THR A 497 -27.88 -8.03 -9.64
C THR A 497 -26.72 -7.24 -9.02
N HIS A 498 -25.53 -7.20 -9.64
CA HIS A 498 -24.33 -6.65 -8.99
C HIS A 498 -24.39 -5.14 -8.80
N ALA A 499 -24.84 -4.39 -9.82
CA ALA A 499 -24.97 -2.93 -9.69
C ALA A 499 -25.94 -2.55 -8.56
N ASN A 500 -27.12 -3.20 -8.52
CA ASN A 500 -28.11 -3.01 -7.47
C ASN A 500 -27.57 -3.44 -6.10
N ALA A 501 -26.83 -4.57 -6.03
CA ALA A 501 -26.24 -5.04 -4.78
C ALA A 501 -25.23 -4.05 -4.21
N LEU A 502 -24.40 -3.41 -5.04
CA LEU A 502 -23.52 -2.34 -4.59
C LEU A 502 -24.32 -1.16 -4.05
N GLN A 503 -25.32 -0.70 -4.80
CA GLN A 503 -26.14 0.43 -4.42
C GLN A 503 -26.90 0.17 -3.10
N GLU A 504 -27.38 -1.04 -2.87
CA GLU A 504 -28.05 -1.46 -1.62
C GLU A 504 -27.06 -1.65 -0.47
N GLY A 505 -25.86 -2.18 -0.76
CA GLY A 505 -24.85 -2.51 0.23
C GLY A 505 -24.10 -1.31 0.81
N VAL A 506 -24.10 -0.16 0.11
CA VAL A 506 -23.40 1.05 0.58
C VAL A 506 -24.37 2.12 1.08
N SER A 507 -24.02 2.72 2.23
CA SER A 507 -24.73 3.88 2.78
C SER A 507 -24.27 5.20 2.17
N ILE A 508 -23.02 5.24 1.70
CA ILE A 508 -22.37 6.38 1.05
C ILE A 508 -21.62 5.90 -0.19
N SER A 509 -21.43 6.78 -1.17
CA SER A 509 -20.76 6.44 -2.43
C SER A 509 -19.23 6.47 -2.37
N ARG A 510 -18.63 6.62 -1.17
CA ARG A 510 -17.18 6.45 -0.94
C ARG A 510 -16.85 4.97 -0.76
N LEU A 511 -16.19 4.38 -1.75
CA LEU A 511 -15.75 2.98 -1.66
C LEU A 511 -14.34 2.90 -1.05
N HIS A 512 -14.12 1.89 -0.22
CA HIS A 512 -12.81 1.66 0.37
C HIS A 512 -11.81 1.22 -0.70
N HIS A 513 -10.59 1.74 -0.66
CA HIS A 513 -9.54 1.48 -1.64
C HIS A 513 -8.96 0.04 -1.59
N LYS A 514 -9.38 -0.76 -0.61
CA LYS A 514 -9.02 -2.18 -0.45
C LYS A 514 -10.26 -3.05 -0.20
N ASN A 515 -10.11 -4.32 -0.54
CA ASN A 515 -11.10 -5.38 -0.41
C ASN A 515 -10.89 -6.12 0.91
N ASP A 516 -11.54 -5.64 1.97
CA ASP A 516 -11.40 -6.19 3.32
C ASP A 516 -11.75 -7.67 3.39
N LEU A 517 -12.71 -8.14 2.59
CA LEU A 517 -13.09 -9.55 2.53
C LEU A 517 -11.91 -10.46 2.13
N VAL A 518 -11.10 -10.04 1.16
CA VAL A 518 -9.90 -10.78 0.71
C VAL A 518 -8.90 -10.88 1.86
N ARG A 519 -8.64 -9.75 2.53
CA ARG A 519 -7.76 -9.70 3.71
C ARG A 519 -8.27 -10.58 4.86
N GLN A 520 -9.57 -10.51 5.17
CA GLN A 520 -10.20 -11.31 6.22
C GLN A 520 -10.09 -12.81 5.97
N GLY A 521 -10.11 -13.26 4.71
CA GLY A 521 -9.86 -14.66 4.35
C GLY A 521 -8.50 -15.16 4.86
N HIS A 522 -7.47 -14.34 4.72
CA HIS A 522 -6.12 -14.63 5.21
C HIS A 522 -6.01 -14.48 6.74
N ASP A 523 -6.62 -13.44 7.31
CA ASP A 523 -6.60 -13.20 8.76
C ASP A 523 -7.28 -14.33 9.54
N LYS A 524 -8.32 -14.96 8.99
CA LYS A 524 -8.98 -16.14 9.59
C LYS A 524 -8.02 -17.32 9.74
N VAL A 525 -7.22 -17.61 8.71
CA VAL A 525 -6.22 -18.70 8.74
C VAL A 525 -5.13 -18.38 9.79
N LYS A 526 -4.70 -17.11 9.87
CA LYS A 526 -3.73 -16.65 10.86
C LYS A 526 -4.28 -16.74 12.30
N ALA A 527 -5.52 -16.30 12.53
CA ALA A 527 -6.17 -16.39 13.83
C ALA A 527 -6.33 -17.84 14.27
N PHE A 528 -6.83 -18.71 13.38
CA PHE A 528 -6.91 -20.15 13.62
C PHE A 528 -5.57 -20.74 14.08
N ARG A 529 -4.47 -20.38 13.40
CA ARG A 529 -3.13 -20.82 13.77
C ARG A 529 -2.75 -20.39 15.19
N LEU A 530 -2.93 -19.12 15.51
CA LEU A 530 -2.57 -18.56 16.82
C LEU A 530 -3.37 -19.22 17.94
N ASP A 531 -4.68 -19.41 17.73
CA ASP A 531 -5.57 -20.02 18.71
C ASP A 531 -5.24 -21.50 18.92
N ALA A 532 -5.03 -22.26 17.84
CA ALA A 532 -4.62 -23.67 17.91
C ALA A 532 -3.28 -23.83 18.66
N MET A 533 -2.31 -22.95 18.40
CA MET A 533 -1.00 -22.98 19.08
C MET A 533 -1.10 -22.60 20.55
N LYS A 534 -1.95 -21.63 20.89
CA LYS A 534 -2.23 -21.27 22.27
C LYS A 534 -2.87 -22.43 23.03
N LEU A 535 -3.84 -23.11 22.41
CA LEU A 535 -4.48 -24.30 22.97
C LEU A 535 -3.50 -25.46 23.12
N LEU A 536 -2.68 -25.75 22.11
CA LEU A 536 -1.65 -26.78 22.19
C LEU A 536 -0.71 -26.60 23.39
N LYS A 537 -0.32 -25.35 23.68
CA LYS A 537 0.57 -25.02 24.80
C LYS A 537 -0.12 -25.02 26.17
N SER A 538 -1.32 -24.46 26.25
CA SER A 538 -1.97 -24.15 27.54
C SER A 538 -3.04 -25.15 27.96
N LYS A 539 -3.75 -25.75 26.99
CA LYS A 539 -4.93 -26.60 27.20
C LYS A 539 -5.10 -27.62 26.05
N PRO A 540 -4.18 -28.59 25.89
CA PRO A 540 -4.20 -29.54 24.77
C PRO A 540 -5.49 -30.37 24.69
N GLU A 541 -6.20 -30.57 25.80
CA GLU A 541 -7.49 -31.26 25.85
C GLU A 541 -8.65 -30.51 25.18
N GLU A 542 -8.58 -29.17 25.08
CA GLU A 542 -9.58 -28.33 24.40
C GLU A 542 -9.30 -28.21 22.87
N LEU A 543 -8.09 -28.59 22.42
CA LEU A 543 -7.67 -28.42 21.02
C LEU A 543 -8.52 -29.25 20.04
N VAL A 544 -8.86 -30.49 20.40
CA VAL A 544 -9.69 -31.35 19.52
C VAL A 544 -11.08 -30.76 19.33
N ASP A 545 -11.68 -30.25 20.41
CA ASP A 545 -13.00 -29.61 20.37
C ASP A 545 -12.95 -28.34 19.50
N PHE A 546 -11.87 -27.55 19.58
CA PHE A 546 -11.62 -26.41 18.71
C PHE A 546 -11.46 -26.80 17.23
N LEU A 547 -10.75 -27.88 16.93
CA LEU A 547 -10.51 -28.35 15.56
C LEU A 547 -11.80 -28.85 14.88
N VAL A 548 -12.69 -29.52 15.61
CA VAL A 548 -13.96 -30.03 15.06
C VAL A 548 -15.10 -29.01 15.08
N ALA A 549 -14.94 -27.89 15.80
CA ALA A 549 -15.89 -26.79 15.77
C ALA A 549 -16.06 -26.26 14.34
N LYS A 550 -17.29 -25.83 14.00
CA LYS A 550 -17.66 -25.44 12.64
C LYS A 550 -17.70 -23.93 12.49
N THR A 551 -17.23 -23.44 11.34
CA THR A 551 -17.43 -22.07 10.88
C THR A 551 -18.92 -21.80 10.61
N PRO A 552 -19.34 -20.54 10.39
CA PRO A 552 -20.73 -20.22 10.03
C PRO A 552 -21.22 -20.92 8.75
N SER A 553 -20.32 -21.31 7.83
CA SER A 553 -20.66 -22.10 6.63
C SER A 553 -20.82 -23.60 6.90
N GLY A 554 -20.57 -24.05 8.13
CA GLY A 554 -20.65 -25.44 8.55
C GLY A 554 -19.37 -26.25 8.32
N VAL A 555 -18.28 -25.63 7.88
CA VAL A 555 -16.99 -26.28 7.63
C VAL A 555 -16.20 -26.40 8.95
N PRO A 556 -15.61 -27.56 9.28
CA PRO A 556 -14.79 -27.70 10.49
C PRO A 556 -13.52 -26.84 10.44
N ASN A 557 -13.07 -26.33 11.59
CA ASN A 557 -11.86 -25.52 11.71
C ASN A 557 -10.59 -26.26 11.25
N TYR A 558 -10.53 -27.59 11.39
CA TYR A 558 -9.40 -28.38 10.89
C TYR A 558 -9.19 -28.30 9.37
N SER A 559 -10.15 -27.76 8.62
CA SER A 559 -9.98 -27.38 7.21
C SER A 559 -8.85 -26.37 6.98
N MET A 560 -8.50 -25.58 8.00
CA MET A 560 -7.45 -24.55 7.93
C MET A 560 -6.06 -25.06 8.37
N LEU A 561 -5.93 -26.34 8.73
CA LEU A 561 -4.65 -26.95 9.11
C LEU A 561 -3.66 -26.90 7.95
N SER A 562 -2.55 -26.19 8.15
CA SER A 562 -1.37 -26.31 7.30
C SER A 562 -0.51 -27.50 7.74
N LEU A 563 0.35 -27.97 6.86
CA LEU A 563 1.32 -29.01 7.21
C LEU A 563 2.19 -28.60 8.40
N GLU A 564 2.62 -27.35 8.45
CA GLU A 564 3.44 -26.86 9.56
C GLU A 564 2.73 -27.06 10.91
N MET A 565 1.43 -26.76 10.96
CA MET A 565 0.62 -26.97 12.16
C MET A 565 0.38 -28.46 12.43
N GLN A 566 0.14 -29.27 11.39
CA GLN A 566 0.00 -30.72 11.52
C GLN A 566 1.26 -31.31 12.16
N ASN A 567 2.45 -30.93 11.67
CA ASN A 567 3.73 -31.34 12.24
C ASN A 567 3.89 -30.86 13.69
N GLN A 568 3.55 -29.60 13.99
CA GLN A 568 3.66 -29.06 15.34
C GLN A 568 2.75 -29.80 16.34
N ILE A 569 1.55 -30.21 15.92
CA ILE A 569 0.60 -30.94 16.75
C ILE A 569 1.01 -32.42 16.88
N ALA A 570 1.32 -33.08 15.75
CA ALA A 570 1.69 -34.49 15.71
C ALA A 570 2.95 -34.77 16.55
N PHE A 571 3.97 -33.93 16.41
CA PHE A 571 5.24 -34.06 17.10
C PHE A 571 5.33 -33.17 18.34
N SER A 572 4.20 -32.90 19.02
CA SER A 572 4.20 -32.23 20.32
C SER A 572 4.37 -33.25 21.46
N ASP A 573 5.05 -32.83 22.53
CA ASP A 573 5.06 -33.52 23.82
C ASP A 573 3.65 -33.76 24.41
N LYS A 574 2.63 -33.04 23.91
CA LYS A 574 1.22 -33.18 24.31
C LYS A 574 0.41 -34.15 23.44
N TRP A 575 0.99 -34.77 22.42
CA TRP A 575 0.29 -35.67 21.48
C TRP A 575 -0.57 -36.73 22.17
N SER A 576 -0.05 -37.39 23.21
CA SER A 576 -0.78 -38.45 23.93
C SER A 576 -2.07 -37.99 24.63
N ILE A 577 -2.22 -36.70 24.92
CA ILE A 577 -3.45 -36.09 25.45
C ILE A 577 -4.45 -35.89 24.31
N ILE A 578 -3.96 -35.38 23.18
CA ILE A 578 -4.73 -35.08 21.96
C ILE A 578 -5.29 -36.38 21.37
N GLU A 579 -4.45 -37.41 21.25
CA GLU A 579 -4.82 -38.74 20.74
C GLU A 579 -5.95 -39.37 21.56
N ARG A 580 -5.85 -39.36 22.91
CA ARG A 580 -6.91 -39.87 23.80
C ARG A 580 -8.23 -39.12 23.63
N LYS A 581 -8.17 -37.80 23.44
CA LYS A 581 -9.36 -36.98 23.23
C LYS A 581 -9.98 -37.23 21.85
N MET A 582 -9.16 -37.41 20.81
CA MET A 582 -9.61 -37.83 19.48
C MET A 582 -10.27 -39.21 19.52
N ASP A 583 -9.77 -40.13 20.34
CA ASP A 583 -10.38 -41.45 20.49
C ASP A 583 -11.80 -41.42 21.07
N GLY A 584 -12.08 -40.42 21.91
CA GLY A 584 -13.39 -40.15 22.50
C GLY A 584 -14.44 -39.59 21.53
N LEU A 585 -14.11 -39.28 20.27
CA LEU A 585 -15.03 -38.75 19.25
C LEU A 585 -16.00 -39.81 18.67
N GLN A 586 -16.68 -40.59 19.52
CA GLN A 586 -17.52 -41.72 19.09
C GLN A 586 -18.68 -41.33 18.18
N ASN A 587 -19.20 -40.09 18.29
CA ASN A 587 -20.32 -39.58 17.49
C ASN A 587 -19.88 -38.78 16.24
N MET A 588 -18.58 -38.70 15.93
CA MET A 588 -18.05 -37.93 14.79
C MET A 588 -17.06 -38.76 13.96
N ALA A 589 -17.49 -39.91 13.47
CA ALA A 589 -16.63 -40.88 12.77
C ALA A 589 -15.83 -40.29 11.60
N SER A 590 -16.42 -39.37 10.82
CA SER A 590 -15.72 -38.68 9.71
C SER A 590 -14.61 -37.75 10.21
N ALA A 591 -14.90 -36.90 11.19
CA ALA A 591 -13.91 -35.97 11.74
C ALA A 591 -12.79 -36.72 12.48
N LYS A 592 -13.12 -37.81 13.19
CA LYS A 592 -12.13 -38.69 13.81
C LYS A 592 -11.18 -39.26 12.76
N LYS A 593 -11.72 -39.82 11.66
CA LYS A 593 -10.91 -40.37 10.56
C LYS A 593 -10.00 -39.30 9.94
N ASP A 594 -10.55 -38.12 9.64
CA ASP A 594 -9.79 -37.01 9.05
C ASP A 594 -8.66 -36.55 9.97
N LEU A 595 -8.95 -36.31 11.26
CA LEU A 595 -7.92 -35.89 12.23
C LEU A 595 -6.85 -36.97 12.45
N CYS A 596 -7.22 -38.25 12.49
CA CYS A 596 -6.26 -39.35 12.58
C CYS A 596 -5.31 -39.39 11.37
N ASN A 597 -5.83 -39.10 10.17
CA ASN A 597 -5.00 -39.01 8.97
C ASN A 597 -4.09 -37.78 9.01
N LEU A 598 -4.58 -36.64 9.51
CA LEU A 598 -3.88 -35.36 9.45
C LEU A 598 -2.89 -35.11 10.60
N LEU A 599 -3.09 -35.74 11.76
CA LEU A 599 -2.35 -35.41 12.98
C LEU A 599 -1.60 -36.58 13.60
N SER A 600 -1.87 -37.83 13.20
CA SER A 600 -1.14 -38.98 13.75
C SER A 600 0.33 -38.96 13.27
N PRO A 601 1.32 -39.06 14.16
CA PRO A 601 2.73 -39.17 13.79
C PRO A 601 3.04 -40.29 12.79
N ALA A 602 2.22 -41.34 12.76
CA ALA A 602 2.38 -42.45 11.82
C ALA A 602 1.93 -42.14 10.38
N ASN A 603 1.10 -41.11 10.21
CA ASN A 603 0.49 -40.71 8.94
C ASN A 603 1.01 -39.35 8.43
N VAL A 604 1.58 -38.53 9.32
CA VAL A 604 2.17 -37.24 8.99
C VAL A 604 3.58 -37.47 8.42
N ASN A 605 3.66 -37.60 7.10
CA ASN A 605 4.90 -37.95 6.38
C ASN A 605 5.45 -36.76 5.57
N ARG A 606 6.75 -36.78 5.25
CA ARG A 606 7.45 -35.82 4.35
C ARG A 606 6.80 -35.66 2.96
N GLU A 607 5.96 -36.58 2.50
CA GLU A 607 5.24 -36.44 1.21
C GLU A 607 4.11 -35.39 1.27
N ASN A 608 3.70 -34.95 2.46
CA ASN A 608 2.69 -33.90 2.65
C ASN A 608 3.27 -32.46 2.54
N ALA A 609 4.49 -32.30 2.02
CA ALA A 609 5.42 -31.16 2.16
C ALA A 609 5.02 -29.75 1.65
N ALA A 610 3.75 -29.37 1.56
CA ALA A 610 3.41 -27.96 1.31
C ALA A 610 3.41 -27.16 2.62
N VAL A 611 4.48 -26.42 2.87
CA VAL A 611 4.45 -25.33 3.85
C VAL A 611 3.52 -24.25 3.29
N ILE A 612 2.53 -23.83 4.09
CA ILE A 612 1.61 -22.77 3.70
C ILE A 612 2.15 -21.48 4.29
N SER A 613 2.90 -20.74 3.48
CA SER A 613 3.21 -19.35 3.73
C SER A 613 2.17 -18.50 3.02
N TRP A 614 1.75 -17.40 3.61
CA TRP A 614 1.01 -16.38 2.88
C TRP A 614 1.87 -15.12 2.96
N GLU A 615 2.08 -14.48 1.82
CA GLU A 615 2.59 -13.12 1.84
C GLU A 615 1.56 -12.29 2.60
N THR A 616 2.00 -11.63 3.67
CA THR A 616 1.07 -10.86 4.51
C THR A 616 0.30 -9.82 3.70
N HIS A 617 0.83 -9.35 2.56
CA HIS A 617 0.12 -8.52 1.58
C HIS A 617 0.63 -8.79 0.16
N SER A 618 -0.27 -8.74 -0.82
CA SER A 618 0.05 -8.98 -2.23
C SER A 618 0.99 -7.93 -2.84
N LYS A 619 1.77 -8.40 -3.82
CA LYS A 619 2.97 -7.84 -4.45
C LYS A 619 2.80 -6.51 -5.23
N LYS A 620 2.36 -5.45 -4.55
CA LYS A 620 2.93 -4.10 -4.67
C LYS A 620 2.73 -3.44 -3.30
N PRO A 621 3.78 -3.27 -2.49
CA PRO A 621 3.69 -2.46 -1.29
C PRO A 621 3.02 -1.14 -1.67
N LEU A 622 1.98 -0.73 -0.96
CA LEU A 622 1.49 0.65 -1.04
C LEU A 622 2.65 1.64 -0.89
N VAL A 623 3.71 1.25 -0.19
CA VAL A 623 4.99 1.96 -0.13
C VAL A 623 5.56 2.24 -1.54
N GLU A 624 5.59 1.28 -2.48
CA GLU A 624 6.11 1.53 -3.83
C GLU A 624 5.24 2.52 -4.61
N ILE A 625 3.91 2.40 -4.52
CA ILE A 625 2.96 3.30 -5.18
C ILE A 625 3.05 4.71 -4.58
N GLU A 626 3.11 4.82 -3.25
CA GLU A 626 3.23 6.09 -2.56
C GLU A 626 4.62 6.72 -2.75
N LEU A 627 5.68 5.92 -2.81
CA LEU A 627 7.04 6.38 -3.15
C LEU A 627 7.13 6.87 -4.60
N ASP A 628 6.48 6.19 -5.54
CA ASP A 628 6.37 6.62 -6.95
C ASP A 628 5.63 7.97 -7.05
N LYS A 629 4.50 8.12 -6.34
CA LYS A 629 3.79 9.41 -6.23
C LYS A 629 4.64 10.51 -5.61
N ILE A 630 5.41 10.21 -4.57
CA ILE A 630 6.31 11.19 -3.93
C ILE A 630 7.44 11.58 -4.88
N ALA A 631 8.05 10.61 -5.58
CA ALA A 631 9.10 10.88 -6.56
C ALA A 631 8.59 11.74 -7.72
N GLN A 632 7.39 11.43 -8.22
CA GLN A 632 6.71 12.22 -9.26
C GLN A 632 6.39 13.64 -8.75
N GLY A 633 5.78 13.77 -7.57
CA GLY A 633 5.43 15.06 -6.98
C GLY A 633 6.65 15.94 -6.72
N LEU A 634 7.77 15.36 -6.26
CA LEU A 634 9.05 16.07 -6.10
C LEU A 634 9.56 16.61 -7.45
N GLN A 635 9.49 15.79 -8.50
CA GLN A 635 9.93 16.17 -9.84
C GLN A 635 9.06 17.29 -10.41
N GLU A 636 7.74 17.14 -10.34
CA GLU A 636 6.76 18.15 -10.78
C GLU A 636 6.90 19.47 -10.02
N THR A 637 7.15 19.42 -8.71
CA THR A 637 7.40 20.59 -7.88
C THR A 637 8.64 21.35 -8.34
N VAL A 638 9.73 20.62 -8.63
CA VAL A 638 10.97 21.25 -9.13
C VAL A 638 10.75 21.84 -10.51
N ASP A 639 10.05 21.15 -11.40
CA ASP A 639 9.78 21.63 -12.76
C ASP A 639 8.90 22.89 -12.74
N LYS A 640 7.83 22.91 -11.93
CA LYS A 640 6.99 24.10 -11.69
C LYS A 640 7.78 25.24 -11.08
N TYR A 641 8.58 24.98 -10.05
CA TYR A 641 9.36 25.99 -9.34
C TYR A 641 10.46 26.61 -10.22
N THR A 642 11.19 25.78 -10.98
CA THR A 642 12.25 26.24 -11.88
C THR A 642 11.70 26.96 -13.10
N THR A 643 10.53 26.58 -13.60
CA THR A 643 9.81 27.31 -14.66
C THR A 643 9.36 28.68 -14.17
N LYS A 644 8.69 28.76 -13.01
CA LYS A 644 8.26 30.04 -12.38
C LYS A 644 9.46 30.96 -12.04
N ARG A 645 10.63 30.39 -11.74
CA ARG A 645 11.86 31.15 -11.44
C ARG A 645 12.69 31.48 -12.68
N GLY A 646 12.57 30.70 -13.74
CA GLY A 646 13.26 30.90 -15.02
C GLY A 646 12.77 32.15 -15.77
N SER A 647 11.50 32.52 -15.57
CA SER A 647 10.87 33.73 -16.09
C SER A 647 11.22 35.02 -15.31
N MET A 648 11.90 34.93 -14.16
CA MET A 648 12.27 36.11 -13.36
C MET A 648 13.59 36.74 -13.82
N PHE A 649 13.56 38.05 -14.10
CA PHE A 649 14.73 38.84 -14.56
C PHE A 649 15.83 38.99 -13.50
N TRP A 650 15.48 38.98 -12.20
CA TRP A 650 16.43 39.02 -11.09
C TRP A 650 16.27 37.80 -10.18
N LYS A 651 17.32 36.98 -10.07
CA LYS A 651 17.25 35.66 -9.40
C LYS A 651 17.64 35.68 -7.92
N GLY A 652 17.95 36.86 -7.39
CA GLY A 652 18.37 37.12 -6.01
C GLY A 652 19.76 36.59 -5.64
N SER A 653 20.30 37.07 -4.52
CA SER A 653 21.61 36.64 -3.98
C SER A 653 21.65 35.16 -3.54
N LYS A 654 20.48 34.53 -3.38
CA LYS A 654 20.30 33.13 -2.97
C LYS A 654 20.03 32.17 -4.14
N ASN A 655 20.19 32.63 -5.39
CA ASN A 655 19.93 31.81 -6.58
C ASN A 655 20.69 30.47 -6.58
N LYS A 656 21.97 30.51 -6.19
CA LYS A 656 22.81 29.31 -6.11
C LYS A 656 22.32 28.32 -5.05
N ALA A 657 21.87 28.82 -3.90
CA ALA A 657 21.31 27.99 -2.83
C ALA A 657 19.99 27.31 -3.25
N ARG A 658 19.10 28.05 -3.92
CA ARG A 658 17.83 27.51 -4.41
C ARG A 658 17.98 26.53 -5.57
N HIS A 659 18.96 26.77 -6.45
CA HIS A 659 19.31 25.80 -7.49
C HIS A 659 19.85 24.50 -6.88
N GLN A 660 20.72 24.59 -5.88
CA GLN A 660 21.22 23.42 -5.16
C GLN A 660 20.09 22.64 -4.47
N GLN A 661 19.16 23.34 -3.82
CA GLN A 661 18.00 22.72 -3.18
C GLN A 661 17.09 22.00 -4.19
N CYS A 662 16.86 22.58 -5.38
CA CYS A 662 16.13 21.89 -6.46
C CYS A 662 16.86 20.64 -6.97
N GLU A 663 18.19 20.69 -7.10
CA GLU A 663 18.98 19.51 -7.47
C GLU A 663 18.96 18.43 -6.39
N ASP A 664 18.95 18.82 -5.11
CA ASP A 664 18.79 17.90 -3.99
C ASP A 664 17.42 17.19 -4.03
N LEU A 665 16.34 17.90 -4.38
CA LEU A 665 15.00 17.29 -4.57
C LEU A 665 14.96 16.33 -5.77
N LYS A 666 15.58 16.68 -6.90
CA LYS A 666 15.73 15.77 -8.05
C LYS A 666 16.58 14.54 -7.70
N ASN A 667 17.61 14.72 -6.87
CA ASN A 667 18.42 13.61 -6.37
C ASN A 667 17.58 12.66 -5.52
N ILE A 668 16.74 13.19 -4.61
CA ILE A 668 15.81 12.37 -3.81
C ILE A 668 14.85 11.59 -4.74
N ALA A 669 14.24 12.25 -5.72
CA ALA A 669 13.35 11.58 -6.67
C ALA A 669 14.06 10.46 -7.46
N ARG A 670 15.31 10.70 -7.91
CA ARG A 670 16.14 9.67 -8.57
C ARG A 670 16.52 8.53 -7.63
N GLU A 671 16.87 8.82 -6.39
CA GLU A 671 17.20 7.81 -5.38
C GLU A 671 15.97 6.93 -5.10
N ILE A 672 14.79 7.52 -4.91
CA ILE A 672 13.53 6.78 -4.72
C ILE A 672 13.21 5.93 -5.96
N ASN A 673 13.26 6.49 -7.17
CA ASN A 673 13.02 5.71 -8.39
C ASN A 673 14.03 4.55 -8.56
N GLY A 674 15.30 4.77 -8.22
CA GLY A 674 16.32 3.73 -8.23
C GLY A 674 16.12 2.65 -7.15
N LEU A 675 15.41 2.95 -6.06
CA LEU A 675 14.97 1.95 -5.09
C LEU A 675 13.80 1.12 -5.64
N LEU A 676 12.85 1.76 -6.34
CA LEU A 676 11.70 1.10 -6.97
C LEU A 676 12.09 0.14 -8.10
N GLU A 677 13.27 0.31 -8.70
CA GLU A 677 13.79 -0.56 -9.76
C GLU A 677 14.49 -1.84 -9.25
N LYS A 678 14.76 -1.95 -7.94
CA LYS A 678 15.49 -3.10 -7.36
C LYS A 678 14.54 -4.22 -6.95
N SER A 679 14.81 -5.45 -7.42
CA SER A 679 13.97 -6.62 -7.13
C SER A 679 14.06 -7.14 -5.69
N ASP A 680 15.13 -6.87 -4.94
CA ASP A 680 15.44 -7.53 -3.66
C ASP A 680 15.89 -6.55 -2.56
N LEU A 681 15.04 -5.58 -2.20
CA LEU A 681 15.36 -4.57 -1.19
C LEU A 681 14.86 -4.95 0.21
N SER A 682 15.72 -4.92 1.23
CA SER A 682 15.32 -5.16 2.62
C SER A 682 14.63 -3.94 3.25
N LYS A 683 13.76 -4.16 4.25
CA LYS A 683 13.08 -3.07 5.01
C LYS A 683 14.06 -2.09 5.64
N GLU A 684 15.17 -2.58 6.19
CA GLU A 684 16.19 -1.75 6.84
C GLU A 684 16.91 -0.85 5.83
N GLU A 685 17.24 -1.36 4.65
CA GLU A 685 17.85 -0.57 3.57
C GLU A 685 16.88 0.49 3.02
N MET A 686 15.60 0.12 2.86
CA MET A 686 14.56 1.06 2.43
C MET A 686 14.38 2.18 3.45
N LEU A 687 14.15 1.83 4.73
CA LEU A 687 14.00 2.81 5.80
C LEU A 687 15.23 3.71 5.94
N LYS A 688 16.44 3.15 5.79
CA LYS A 688 17.68 3.92 5.84
C LYS A 688 17.76 4.97 4.74
N GLU A 689 17.43 4.62 3.49
CA GLU A 689 17.41 5.59 2.40
C GLU A 689 16.25 6.59 2.53
N LEU A 690 15.05 6.16 2.95
CA LEU A 690 13.94 7.08 3.21
C LEU A 690 14.23 8.07 4.34
N MET A 691 14.89 7.61 5.41
CA MET A 691 15.36 8.49 6.50
C MET A 691 16.44 9.45 6.02
N LYS A 692 17.31 9.04 5.11
CA LYS A 692 18.32 9.92 4.48
C LYS A 692 17.65 10.97 3.59
N SER A 693 16.64 10.60 2.81
CA SER A 693 15.82 11.54 2.03
C SER A 693 15.07 12.51 2.95
N ALA A 694 14.44 12.03 4.02
CA ALA A 694 13.75 12.87 5.01
C ALA A 694 14.71 13.84 5.71
N LYS A 695 15.91 13.40 6.09
CA LYS A 695 16.96 14.28 6.65
C LYS A 695 17.40 15.35 5.65
N THR A 696 17.46 15.02 4.37
CA THR A 696 17.80 15.98 3.31
C THR A 696 16.68 17.01 3.14
N LEU A 697 15.41 16.61 3.18
CA LEU A 697 14.27 17.53 3.21
C LEU A 697 14.26 18.40 4.47
N ASP A 698 14.57 17.84 5.65
CA ASP A 698 14.70 18.60 6.91
C ASP A 698 15.85 19.61 6.87
N ARG A 699 16.94 19.30 6.17
CA ARG A 699 18.03 20.25 5.93
C ARG A 699 17.55 21.40 5.05
N ILE A 700 16.88 21.09 3.93
CA ILE A 700 16.34 22.10 3.00
C ILE A 700 15.34 23.00 3.75
N ASP A 701 14.42 22.42 4.52
CA ASP A 701 13.43 23.16 5.32
C ASP A 701 14.11 24.07 6.36
N ARG A 702 15.13 23.58 7.07
CA ARG A 702 15.90 24.38 8.04
C ARG A 702 16.72 25.48 7.39
N GLU A 703 17.36 25.21 6.25
CA GLU A 703 18.10 26.22 5.49
C GLU A 703 17.18 27.34 5.02
N ILE A 704 15.97 27.01 4.56
CA ILE A 704 14.97 27.99 4.15
C ILE A 704 14.36 28.72 5.36
N SER A 705 14.19 28.04 6.50
CA SER A 705 13.68 28.62 7.76
C SER A 705 14.68 29.56 8.43
N GLY A 706 15.98 29.26 8.34
CA GLY A 706 17.06 30.08 8.90
C GLY A 706 17.39 31.31 8.05
N GLU A 707 16.79 31.44 6.87
CA GLU A 707 16.85 32.64 6.07
C GLU A 707 15.81 33.65 6.55
N TRP A 708 16.22 34.90 6.75
CA TRP A 708 15.31 36.01 7.02
C TRP A 708 14.50 36.31 5.75
N ASN A 709 13.32 35.71 5.65
CA ASN A 709 12.47 35.76 4.48
C ASN A 709 11.17 36.49 4.82
N LEU A 710 10.84 37.54 4.05
CA LEU A 710 9.59 38.31 4.18
C LEU A 710 8.32 37.49 3.80
N PHE A 711 8.51 36.31 3.21
CA PHE A 711 7.46 35.39 2.78
C PHE A 711 7.88 33.95 3.03
N LYS A 712 6.91 33.09 3.35
CA LYS A 712 7.15 31.65 3.35
C LYS A 712 7.44 31.18 1.92
N SER A 713 8.57 30.50 1.73
CA SER A 713 8.94 29.96 0.43
C SER A 713 7.92 28.90 -0.01
N SER A 714 7.33 29.03 -1.20
CA SER A 714 6.43 28.00 -1.76
C SER A 714 7.13 26.63 -1.83
N LEU A 715 8.42 26.62 -2.20
CA LEU A 715 9.26 25.43 -2.16
C LEU A 715 9.36 24.82 -0.75
N GLN A 716 9.33 25.63 0.30
CA GLN A 716 9.39 25.14 1.68
C GLN A 716 8.09 24.45 2.09
N GLN A 717 6.94 24.96 1.65
CA GLN A 717 5.64 24.35 1.94
C GLN A 717 5.52 22.98 1.26
N GLU A 718 5.97 22.88 0.01
CA GLU A 718 6.03 21.61 -0.73
C GLU A 718 7.03 20.63 -0.09
N VAL A 719 8.24 21.09 0.25
CA VAL A 719 9.24 20.29 0.98
C VAL A 719 8.69 19.77 2.31
N HIS A 720 7.93 20.59 3.03
CA HIS A 720 7.28 20.21 4.28
C HIS A 720 6.19 19.15 4.07
N ALA A 721 5.42 19.24 2.98
CA ALA A 721 4.41 18.25 2.61
C ALA A 721 5.05 16.90 2.24
N PHE A 722 6.06 16.89 1.36
CA PHE A 722 6.80 15.66 1.01
C PHE A 722 7.51 15.06 2.22
N ARG A 723 8.04 15.89 3.12
CA ARG A 723 8.63 15.42 4.37
C ARG A 723 7.58 14.71 5.22
N LYS A 724 6.40 15.29 5.40
CA LYS A 724 5.32 14.67 6.18
C LYS A 724 4.85 13.36 5.53
N GLN A 725 4.78 13.30 4.21
CA GLN A 725 4.45 12.07 3.48
C GLN A 725 5.51 10.97 3.70
N LEU A 726 6.80 11.31 3.59
CA LEU A 726 7.90 10.38 3.86
C LEU A 726 7.97 9.96 5.34
N GLN A 727 7.73 10.88 6.28
CA GLN A 727 7.67 10.58 7.71
C GLN A 727 6.46 9.70 8.04
N ALA A 728 5.30 9.98 7.44
CA ALA A 728 4.12 9.14 7.58
C ALA A 728 4.37 7.73 7.02
N LEU A 729 5.07 7.60 5.88
CA LEU A 729 5.50 6.30 5.36
C LEU A 729 6.46 5.58 6.32
N CYS A 730 7.41 6.30 6.93
CA CYS A 730 8.33 5.72 7.92
C CYS A 730 7.65 5.32 9.24
N GLN A 731 6.52 5.94 9.58
CA GLN A 731 5.76 5.72 10.82
C GLN A 731 4.53 4.82 10.65
N SER A 732 4.10 4.59 9.42
CA SER A 732 2.92 3.77 9.12
C SER A 732 3.18 2.28 9.30
N ASP A 733 2.14 1.53 9.65
CA ASP A 733 2.11 0.06 9.55
C ASP A 733 2.09 -0.43 8.09
N LEU A 734 2.46 0.40 7.11
CA LEU A 734 2.55 0.01 5.71
C LEU A 734 3.70 -0.98 5.55
N ILE A 735 3.38 -2.14 4.98
CA ILE A 735 4.27 -3.29 4.97
C ILE A 735 5.29 -3.13 3.86
N PHE A 736 6.51 -2.81 4.30
CA PHE A 736 7.75 -2.97 3.54
C PHE A 736 7.92 -4.45 3.18
N LYS A 737 8.69 -4.72 2.12
CA LYS A 737 9.10 -6.06 1.70
C LYS A 737 10.07 -6.69 2.72
N SER A 738 9.65 -6.86 3.97
CA SER A 738 10.24 -7.82 4.89
C SER A 738 9.10 -8.68 5.39
N ASP A 739 9.05 -9.89 4.85
CA ASP A 739 8.07 -10.87 5.24
C ASP A 739 8.33 -11.24 6.72
N VAL A 740 7.29 -11.45 7.52
CA VAL A 740 7.48 -12.12 8.83
C VAL A 740 8.14 -13.48 8.59
N HIS A 741 7.91 -14.07 7.41
CA HIS A 741 8.65 -15.21 6.91
C HIS A 741 10.16 -14.92 6.76
N GLU A 742 10.57 -13.76 6.26
CA GLU A 742 11.97 -13.38 6.10
C GLU A 742 12.66 -13.08 7.44
N GLU A 743 11.95 -12.47 8.40
CA GLU A 743 12.43 -12.33 9.79
C GLU A 743 12.57 -13.70 10.48
N ILE A 744 11.59 -14.59 10.34
CA ILE A 744 11.65 -15.97 10.86
C ILE A 744 12.77 -16.76 10.17
N GLN A 745 12.93 -16.64 8.85
CA GLN A 745 14.01 -17.28 8.09
C GLN A 745 15.37 -16.71 8.47
N ASN A 746 15.49 -15.41 8.72
CA ASN A 746 16.73 -14.78 9.16
C ASN A 746 17.07 -15.20 10.60
N GLU A 747 16.09 -15.31 11.49
CA GLU A 747 16.31 -15.82 12.85
C GLU A 747 16.64 -17.32 12.84
N MET A 748 15.94 -18.12 12.03
CA MET A 748 16.28 -19.52 11.79
C MET A 748 17.70 -19.66 11.22
N ARG A 749 18.09 -18.85 10.24
CA ARG A 749 19.46 -18.85 9.69
C ARG A 749 20.50 -18.48 10.76
N LYS A 750 20.21 -17.49 11.62
CA LYS A 750 21.07 -17.12 12.76
C LYS A 750 21.20 -18.26 13.77
N GLN A 751 20.11 -18.95 14.08
CA GLN A 751 20.13 -20.09 15.00
C GLN A 751 20.83 -21.30 14.38
N LEU A 752 20.52 -21.66 13.14
CA LEU A 752 21.17 -22.75 12.39
C LEU A 752 22.66 -22.51 12.15
N ALA A 753 23.11 -21.24 12.09
CA ALA A 753 24.52 -20.89 12.02
C ALA A 753 25.34 -21.38 13.22
N LYS A 754 24.70 -21.73 14.35
CA LYS A 754 25.35 -22.34 15.53
C LYS A 754 25.88 -23.76 15.25
N ILE A 755 25.39 -24.45 14.22
CA ILE A 755 25.91 -25.75 13.79
C ILE A 755 27.14 -25.52 12.90
N ASN A 756 28.32 -25.97 13.33
CA ASN A 756 29.58 -25.68 12.63
C ASN A 756 29.72 -26.43 11.30
N ASN A 757 29.19 -27.66 11.22
CA ASN A 757 29.27 -28.49 10.02
C ASN A 757 28.16 -28.12 9.03
N GLN A 758 28.53 -27.69 7.82
CA GLN A 758 27.60 -27.24 6.79
C GLN A 758 26.64 -28.34 6.32
N GLU A 759 27.08 -29.59 6.20
CA GLU A 759 26.25 -30.71 5.77
C GLU A 759 25.25 -31.10 6.85
N VAL A 760 25.66 -31.08 8.12
CA VAL A 760 24.75 -31.28 9.26
C VAL A 760 23.73 -30.15 9.33
N ARG A 761 24.18 -28.90 9.13
CA ARG A 761 23.31 -27.72 9.10
C ARG A 761 22.24 -27.84 8.01
N GLU A 762 22.63 -28.28 6.82
CA GLU A 762 21.69 -28.52 5.71
C GLU A 762 20.61 -29.54 6.13
N ILE A 763 21.00 -30.67 6.73
CA ILE A 763 20.05 -31.69 7.18
C ILE A 763 19.10 -31.15 8.25
N VAL A 764 19.62 -30.43 9.25
CA VAL A 764 18.83 -29.89 10.37
C VAL A 764 17.88 -28.77 9.91
N THR A 765 18.27 -28.00 8.90
CA THR A 765 17.39 -27.00 8.25
C THR A 765 16.11 -27.65 7.73
N HIS A 766 16.16 -28.94 7.37
CA HIS A 766 15.03 -29.72 6.86
C HIS A 766 14.32 -30.60 7.90
N LEU A 767 14.57 -30.37 9.20
CA LEU A 767 13.88 -31.04 10.31
C LEU A 767 12.75 -30.15 10.89
N PRO A 768 11.79 -30.72 11.64
CA PRO A 768 10.71 -29.97 12.28
C PRO A 768 11.23 -28.85 13.18
N THR A 769 10.48 -27.75 13.32
CA THR A 769 10.92 -26.51 13.99
C THR A 769 11.39 -26.68 15.44
N TYR A 770 10.91 -27.70 16.17
CA TYR A 770 11.40 -27.98 17.53
C TYR A 770 12.87 -28.46 17.55
N CYS A 771 13.39 -28.96 16.42
CA CYS A 771 14.80 -29.31 16.21
C CYS A 771 15.70 -28.08 16.06
N HIS A 772 15.14 -26.87 16.01
CA HIS A 772 15.88 -25.61 15.91
C HIS A 772 16.02 -24.88 17.25
N SER A 773 15.52 -25.48 18.34
CA SER A 773 15.78 -24.97 19.69
C SER A 773 17.26 -25.04 20.05
N ASP A 774 17.74 -24.16 20.95
CA ASP A 774 19.15 -24.15 21.36
C ASP A 774 19.62 -25.51 21.90
N THR A 775 18.76 -26.22 22.64
CA THR A 775 19.06 -27.56 23.17
C THR A 775 19.21 -28.59 22.04
N ALA A 776 18.33 -28.55 21.03
CA ALA A 776 18.41 -29.44 19.88
C ALA A 776 19.62 -29.13 18.99
N LEU A 777 19.90 -27.85 18.73
CA LEU A 777 21.03 -27.40 17.92
C LEU A 777 22.36 -27.82 18.55
N ASN A 778 22.50 -27.68 19.88
CA ASN A 778 23.67 -28.17 20.60
C ASN A 778 23.82 -29.69 20.45
N PHE A 779 22.72 -30.45 20.59
CA PHE A 779 22.72 -31.89 20.38
C PHE A 779 23.19 -32.26 18.96
N PHE A 780 22.65 -31.63 17.91
CA PHE A 780 23.06 -31.89 16.52
C PHE A 780 24.50 -31.48 16.23
N ASN A 781 25.03 -30.45 16.89
CA ASN A 781 26.41 -29.99 16.71
C ASN A 781 27.44 -31.01 17.27
N GLU A 782 27.02 -31.91 18.17
CA GLU A 782 27.83 -32.98 18.76
C GLU A 782 27.76 -34.31 17.98
N LEU A 783 27.00 -34.37 16.89
CA LEU A 783 26.83 -35.55 16.07
C LEU A 783 27.70 -35.51 14.81
N SER A 784 28.20 -36.67 14.42
CA SER A 784 28.75 -36.88 13.07
C SER A 784 27.62 -36.89 12.03
N LEU A 785 27.95 -36.61 10.76
CA LEU A 785 26.98 -36.63 9.66
C LEU A 785 26.13 -37.92 9.62
N HIS A 786 26.77 -39.07 9.84
CA HIS A 786 26.10 -40.37 9.82
C HIS A 786 25.14 -40.57 11.01
N GLU A 787 25.48 -40.04 12.19
CA GLU A 787 24.59 -40.04 13.35
C GLU A 787 23.41 -39.09 13.15
N VAL A 788 23.65 -37.89 12.60
CA VAL A 788 22.60 -36.92 12.25
C VAL A 788 21.59 -37.53 11.29
N LEU A 789 22.07 -38.24 10.27
CA LEU A 789 21.21 -38.93 9.30
C LEU A 789 20.32 -39.99 9.97
N LYS A 790 20.84 -40.73 10.95
CA LYS A 790 20.05 -41.72 11.72
C LYS A 790 19.03 -41.03 12.62
N VAL A 791 19.44 -39.97 13.31
CA VAL A 791 18.57 -39.19 14.20
C VAL A 791 17.46 -38.50 13.40
N ALA A 792 17.78 -37.94 12.23
CA ALA A 792 16.81 -37.36 11.31
C ALA A 792 15.76 -38.38 10.86
N ASP A 793 16.20 -39.58 10.45
CA ASP A 793 15.30 -40.66 10.07
C ASP A 793 14.44 -41.14 11.26
N TYR A 794 14.97 -41.12 12.48
CA TYR A 794 14.22 -41.44 13.69
C TYR A 794 13.18 -40.36 14.04
N ILE A 795 13.54 -39.08 13.94
CA ILE A 795 12.64 -37.94 14.16
C ILE A 795 11.46 -37.96 13.17
N ASN A 796 11.71 -38.43 11.95
CA ASN A 796 10.64 -38.61 10.95
C ASN A 796 9.66 -39.75 11.32
N LEU A 797 9.97 -40.60 12.30
CA LEU A 797 9.15 -41.74 12.72
C LEU A 797 8.52 -41.54 14.10
N THR A 798 9.05 -40.61 14.89
CA THR A 798 8.59 -40.34 16.26
C THR A 798 9.13 -39.01 16.78
N TYR A 799 8.41 -38.40 17.74
CA TYR A 799 8.92 -37.25 18.49
C TYR A 799 10.14 -37.62 19.32
N LEU A 800 11.09 -36.70 19.42
CA LEU A 800 12.30 -36.82 20.24
C LEU A 800 12.44 -35.60 21.15
N ASP A 801 12.44 -35.82 22.47
CA ASP A 801 12.63 -34.75 23.44
C ASP A 801 14.12 -34.50 23.70
N PHE A 802 14.64 -33.42 23.11
CA PHE A 802 16.05 -33.02 23.24
C PHE A 802 16.43 -32.55 24.66
N SER A 803 15.48 -32.28 25.54
CA SER A 803 15.77 -31.86 26.92
C SER A 803 16.16 -33.02 27.83
N THR A 804 15.73 -34.24 27.50
CA THR A 804 15.96 -35.45 28.30
C THR A 804 16.71 -36.55 27.56
N VAL A 805 16.95 -36.38 26.26
CA VAL A 805 17.58 -37.41 25.43
C VAL A 805 19.03 -37.68 25.85
N ASN A 806 19.35 -38.97 26.04
CA ASN A 806 20.73 -39.42 26.16
C ASN A 806 21.24 -39.90 24.80
N LYS A 807 22.32 -39.29 24.29
CA LYS A 807 22.90 -39.60 22.98
C LYS A 807 23.23 -41.09 22.81
N ASP A 808 23.85 -41.70 23.83
CA ASP A 808 24.31 -43.08 23.75
C ASP A 808 23.12 -44.06 23.71
N THR A 809 22.11 -43.83 24.55
CA THR A 809 20.87 -44.63 24.55
C THR A 809 20.12 -44.48 23.22
N LEU A 810 19.98 -43.25 22.72
CA LEU A 810 19.30 -42.97 21.46
C LEU A 810 19.96 -43.74 20.29
N LEU A 811 21.28 -43.60 20.14
CA LEU A 811 22.01 -44.15 19.00
C LEU A 811 22.16 -45.68 19.07
N SER A 812 22.29 -46.25 20.28
CA SER A 812 22.55 -47.68 20.46
C SER A 812 21.31 -48.54 20.67
N GLN A 813 20.19 -47.95 21.12
CA GLN A 813 18.97 -48.70 21.46
C GLN A 813 17.73 -48.15 20.76
N ASP A 814 17.37 -46.89 21.00
CA ASP A 814 16.07 -46.36 20.57
C ASP A 814 15.94 -46.32 19.04
N ILE A 815 16.96 -45.82 18.35
CA ILE A 815 17.00 -45.79 16.88
C ILE A 815 16.97 -47.21 16.30
N PRO A 816 17.87 -48.14 16.68
CA PRO A 816 17.82 -49.52 16.20
C PRO A 816 16.48 -50.22 16.45
N ASN A 817 15.86 -50.02 17.62
CA ASN A 817 14.57 -50.62 17.95
C ASN A 817 13.46 -50.10 17.04
N ARG A 818 13.40 -48.78 16.81
CA ARG A 818 12.37 -48.18 15.96
C ARG A 818 12.56 -48.52 14.49
N PHE A 819 13.80 -48.60 14.02
CA PHE A 819 14.10 -49.07 12.67
C PHE A 819 13.69 -50.52 12.49
N LYS A 820 14.01 -51.38 13.47
CA LYS A 820 13.59 -52.78 13.47
C LYS A 820 12.08 -52.90 13.33
N GLU A 821 11.32 -52.20 14.18
CA GLU A 821 9.86 -52.22 14.15
C GLU A 821 9.31 -51.82 12.76
N LYS A 822 9.77 -50.68 12.22
CA LYS A 822 9.28 -50.18 10.93
C LYS A 822 9.65 -51.10 9.76
N ASN A 823 10.89 -51.57 9.73
CA ASN A 823 11.41 -52.40 8.65
C ASN A 823 10.85 -53.82 8.70
N GLN A 824 10.68 -54.39 9.90
CA GLN A 824 10.08 -55.71 10.08
C GLN A 824 8.63 -55.71 9.60
N ALA A 825 7.85 -54.65 9.87
CA ALA A 825 6.49 -54.53 9.36
C ALA A 825 6.41 -54.59 7.82
N LEU A 826 7.33 -53.93 7.12
CA LEU A 826 7.42 -54.02 5.65
C LEU A 826 7.85 -55.42 5.20
N LEU A 827 8.82 -56.01 5.90
CA LEU A 827 9.34 -57.34 5.57
C LEU A 827 8.25 -58.42 5.74
N ASP A 828 7.48 -58.35 6.81
CA ASP A 828 6.34 -59.23 7.08
C ASP A 828 5.25 -59.07 6.01
N GLN A 829 4.98 -57.83 5.58
CA GLN A 829 4.04 -57.54 4.49
C GLN A 829 4.50 -58.17 3.17
N LEU A 830 5.78 -58.04 2.82
CA LEU A 830 6.35 -58.60 1.59
C LEU A 830 6.44 -60.13 1.63
N LYS A 831 6.62 -60.71 2.81
CA LYS A 831 6.54 -62.15 3.06
C LYS A 831 5.10 -62.65 2.83
N ILE A 832 4.10 -61.96 3.37
CA ILE A 832 2.68 -62.32 3.20
C ILE A 832 2.22 -62.19 1.75
N SER A 833 2.76 -61.21 1.00
CA SER A 833 2.41 -61.00 -0.40
C SER A 833 3.19 -61.89 -1.38
N GLU A 834 4.01 -62.84 -0.90
CA GLU A 834 4.87 -63.75 -1.70
C GLU A 834 5.86 -63.01 -2.63
N HIS A 835 6.21 -61.76 -2.32
CA HIS A 835 7.16 -60.98 -3.12
C HIS A 835 8.62 -61.34 -2.81
N ILE A 836 8.88 -62.02 -1.69
CA ILE A 836 10.18 -62.52 -1.24
C ILE A 836 10.03 -63.91 -0.60
N THR A 837 11.09 -64.72 -0.61
CA THR A 837 11.08 -66.06 0.02
C THR A 837 11.18 -65.96 1.55
N GLU A 838 10.69 -66.98 2.25
CA GLU A 838 10.76 -67.06 3.71
C GLU A 838 12.20 -67.06 4.23
N GLU A 839 13.10 -67.79 3.55
CA GLU A 839 14.54 -67.83 3.83
C GLU A 839 15.19 -66.44 3.71
N PHE A 840 14.86 -65.68 2.66
CA PHE A 840 15.38 -64.34 2.46
C PHE A 840 14.81 -63.31 3.46
N ALA A 841 13.54 -63.48 3.86
CA ALA A 841 12.95 -62.67 4.90
C ALA A 841 13.61 -62.91 6.27
N GLU A 842 14.02 -64.14 6.59
CA GLU A 842 14.74 -64.45 7.82
C GLU A 842 16.15 -63.83 7.84
N GLU A 843 16.87 -63.87 6.72
CA GLU A 843 18.19 -63.23 6.60
C GLU A 843 18.13 -61.69 6.74
N LEU A 844 17.15 -61.05 6.09
CA LEU A 844 16.95 -59.60 6.19
C LEU A 844 16.46 -59.16 7.57
N SER A 845 15.77 -60.03 8.32
CA SER A 845 15.30 -59.72 9.68
C SER A 845 16.46 -59.31 10.59
N GLY A 846 17.65 -59.91 10.42
CA GLY A 846 18.88 -59.55 11.16
C GLY A 846 19.46 -58.16 10.83
N LEU A 847 18.98 -57.52 9.78
CA LEU A 847 19.43 -56.20 9.31
C LEU A 847 18.40 -55.09 9.52
N THR A 848 17.16 -55.44 9.87
CA THR A 848 16.05 -54.50 10.09
C THR A 848 16.39 -53.40 11.11
N SER A 849 17.19 -53.71 12.15
CA SER A 849 17.61 -52.74 13.16
C SER A 849 18.81 -51.87 12.74
N LYS A 850 19.47 -52.20 11.63
CA LYS A 850 20.72 -51.56 11.17
C LYS A 850 20.50 -50.68 9.95
N ILE A 851 19.48 -50.98 9.14
CA ILE A 851 19.17 -50.26 7.91
C ILE A 851 18.16 -49.14 8.21
N ARG A 852 18.43 -47.95 7.67
CA ARG A 852 17.53 -46.80 7.80
C ARG A 852 16.24 -47.06 7.00
N PRO A 853 15.03 -46.81 7.55
CA PRO A 853 13.79 -47.18 6.89
C PRO A 853 13.58 -46.56 5.50
N GLN A 854 14.13 -45.37 5.23
CA GLN A 854 14.11 -44.78 3.89
C GLN A 854 14.89 -45.58 2.83
N LEU A 855 15.83 -46.44 3.26
CA LEU A 855 16.59 -47.34 2.39
C LEU A 855 16.00 -48.75 2.36
N PHE A 856 15.17 -49.10 3.35
CA PHE A 856 14.52 -50.41 3.46
C PHE A 856 13.17 -50.37 2.72
N THR A 857 13.22 -50.37 1.40
CA THR A 857 12.04 -50.25 0.52
C THR A 857 11.86 -51.52 -0.31
N GLU A 858 10.64 -51.76 -0.82
CA GLU A 858 10.34 -52.94 -1.65
C GLU A 858 11.29 -53.08 -2.85
N ASN A 859 11.61 -51.98 -3.55
CA ASN A 859 12.51 -52.01 -4.69
C ASN A 859 13.94 -52.38 -4.30
N ASN A 860 14.43 -51.85 -3.17
CA ASN A 860 15.77 -52.16 -2.69
C ASN A 860 15.85 -53.60 -2.17
N ILE A 861 14.80 -54.07 -1.46
CA ILE A 861 14.68 -55.44 -1.00
C ILE A 861 14.67 -56.41 -2.18
N LYS A 862 13.94 -56.10 -3.25
CA LYS A 862 13.96 -56.87 -4.51
C LYS A 862 15.34 -56.87 -5.16
N ALA A 863 16.04 -55.74 -5.18
CA ALA A 863 17.41 -55.68 -5.70
C ALA A 863 18.40 -56.49 -4.84
N TRP A 864 18.24 -56.49 -3.52
CA TRP A 864 19.03 -57.31 -2.59
C TRP A 864 18.74 -58.82 -2.75
N SER A 865 17.51 -59.18 -3.11
CA SER A 865 17.10 -60.58 -3.31
C SER A 865 17.74 -61.26 -4.52
N THR A 866 18.29 -60.48 -5.46
CA THR A 866 18.90 -61.01 -6.69
C THR A 866 20.38 -61.37 -6.58
N ASP A 867 21.07 -61.07 -5.46
CA ASP A 867 22.50 -61.36 -5.28
C ASP A 867 22.87 -61.63 -3.79
N LEU A 868 22.43 -62.78 -3.29
CA LEU A 868 22.45 -63.22 -1.89
C LEU A 868 23.85 -63.41 -1.27
N GLU A 869 24.89 -63.72 -2.06
CA GLU A 869 26.23 -64.02 -1.52
C GLU A 869 27.00 -62.79 -0.97
N ALA A 870 26.45 -61.58 -1.09
CA ALA A 870 27.11 -60.33 -0.69
C ALA A 870 26.73 -59.83 0.72
N ILE A 871 25.91 -60.55 1.49
CA ILE A 871 25.38 -60.08 2.78
C ILE A 871 25.83 -61.00 3.93
N GLU A 872 27.12 -61.32 4.02
CA GLU A 872 27.65 -62.05 5.19
C GLU A 872 27.95 -61.12 6.40
N PRO A 873 27.82 -61.60 7.65
CA PRO A 873 27.87 -60.75 8.85
C PRO A 873 29.28 -60.25 9.25
N SER A 874 30.34 -60.63 8.53
CA SER A 874 31.73 -60.41 8.97
C SER A 874 32.35 -59.14 8.38
N LYS A 875 32.52 -58.10 9.21
CA LYS A 875 33.32 -56.85 9.04
C LYS A 875 33.19 -56.00 7.75
N HIS A 876 32.57 -56.49 6.68
CA HIS A 876 32.50 -55.87 5.35
C HIS A 876 31.05 -55.62 4.89
N SER A 877 30.06 -56.01 5.71
CA SER A 877 28.62 -55.82 5.44
C SER A 877 28.23 -54.37 5.19
N PHE A 878 28.89 -53.42 5.85
CA PHE A 878 28.64 -51.98 5.65
C PHE A 878 29.08 -51.51 4.26
N LEU A 879 30.25 -51.96 3.79
CA LEU A 879 30.78 -51.64 2.47
C LEU A 879 29.89 -52.24 1.38
N LEU A 880 29.47 -53.50 1.55
CA LEU A 880 28.61 -54.21 0.60
C LEU A 880 27.19 -53.62 0.53
N LEU A 881 26.65 -53.13 1.66
CA LEU A 881 25.40 -52.36 1.69
C LEU A 881 25.54 -50.99 1.02
N GLU A 882 26.63 -50.25 1.27
CA GLU A 882 26.89 -48.98 0.57
C GLU A 882 27.01 -49.21 -0.95
N VAL A 883 27.75 -50.24 -1.37
CA VAL A 883 27.86 -50.65 -2.79
C VAL A 883 26.51 -51.02 -3.38
N SER A 884 25.72 -51.83 -2.69
CA SER A 884 24.41 -52.28 -3.18
C SER A 884 23.41 -51.11 -3.32
N ASN A 885 23.42 -50.15 -2.38
CA ASN A 885 22.59 -48.95 -2.45
C ASN A 885 22.99 -48.03 -3.62
N VAL A 886 24.29 -47.87 -3.86
CA VAL A 886 24.79 -47.10 -5.00
C VAL A 886 24.47 -47.81 -6.31
N MET A 887 24.51 -49.15 -6.35
CA MET A 887 24.06 -49.92 -7.51
C MET A 887 22.56 -49.79 -7.75
N ALA A 888 21.72 -49.85 -6.73
CA ALA A 888 20.29 -49.62 -6.87
C ALA A 888 20.00 -48.22 -7.44
N LEU A 889 20.75 -47.21 -6.99
CA LEU A 889 20.67 -45.85 -7.53
C LEU A 889 21.09 -45.80 -9.00
N ILE A 890 22.21 -46.44 -9.38
CA ILE A 890 22.69 -46.47 -10.77
C ILE A 890 21.72 -47.25 -11.67
N ASN A 891 21.29 -48.43 -11.25
CA ASN A 891 20.40 -49.33 -11.99
C ASN A 891 18.98 -48.78 -12.11
N SER A 892 18.57 -47.85 -11.23
CA SER A 892 17.31 -47.13 -11.38
C SER A 892 17.26 -46.25 -12.63
N GLY A 893 18.41 -45.95 -13.25
CA GLY A 893 18.53 -45.11 -14.43
C GLY A 893 18.28 -43.62 -14.17
N ASP A 894 18.12 -43.19 -12.91
CA ASP A 894 17.86 -41.79 -12.54
C ASP A 894 19.14 -40.94 -12.60
N GLN A 895 19.47 -40.50 -13.81
CA GLN A 895 20.64 -39.66 -14.10
C GLN A 895 20.66 -38.35 -13.29
N ASN A 896 19.50 -37.83 -12.87
CA ASN A 896 19.44 -36.59 -12.07
C ASN A 896 19.81 -36.83 -10.60
N ALA A 897 19.41 -37.96 -10.04
CA ALA A 897 19.80 -38.36 -8.69
C ALA A 897 21.31 -38.64 -8.60
N ILE A 898 21.87 -39.33 -9.59
CA ILE A 898 23.32 -39.55 -9.72
C ILE A 898 24.04 -38.21 -9.81
N LYS A 899 23.54 -37.27 -10.63
CA LYS A 899 24.13 -35.93 -10.83
C LYS A 899 24.21 -35.08 -9.57
N ARG A 900 23.22 -35.16 -8.68
CA ARG A 900 23.18 -34.41 -7.41
C ARG A 900 24.13 -34.98 -6.36
N LEU A 901 24.35 -36.29 -6.40
CA LEU A 901 25.21 -37.00 -5.46
C LEU A 901 26.64 -37.17 -5.98
N VAL A 902 26.99 -36.60 -7.15
CA VAL A 902 28.31 -36.77 -7.80
C VAL A 902 29.46 -36.61 -6.82
N THR A 903 29.48 -35.56 -6.00
CA THR A 903 30.58 -35.34 -5.05
C THR A 903 30.65 -36.45 -3.99
N GLN A 904 29.52 -36.86 -3.43
CA GLN A 904 29.45 -37.96 -2.45
C GLN A 904 29.81 -39.31 -3.09
N LEU A 905 29.42 -39.52 -4.35
CA LEU A 905 29.75 -40.71 -5.13
C LEU A 905 31.23 -40.76 -5.53
N GLU A 906 31.87 -39.60 -5.76
CA GLU A 906 33.32 -39.49 -5.99
C GLU A 906 34.13 -39.75 -4.73
N GLU A 907 33.68 -39.22 -3.59
CA GLU A 907 34.26 -39.54 -2.29
C GLU A 907 34.09 -41.01 -1.96
N PHE A 908 32.92 -41.59 -2.24
CA PHE A 908 32.67 -43.01 -2.09
C PHE A 908 33.55 -43.86 -3.01
N SER A 909 33.67 -43.48 -4.30
CA SER A 909 34.57 -44.15 -5.25
C SER A 909 36.03 -44.09 -4.79
N THR A 910 36.47 -42.94 -4.26
CA THR A 910 37.84 -42.75 -3.75
C THR A 910 38.08 -43.55 -2.46
N ARG A 911 37.08 -43.66 -1.59
CA ARG A 911 37.12 -44.53 -0.40
C ARG A 911 37.18 -46.00 -0.80
N LEU A 912 36.39 -46.40 -1.80
CA LEU A 912 36.35 -47.76 -2.34
C LEU A 912 37.73 -48.16 -2.91
N GLU A 913 38.38 -47.26 -3.67
CA GLU A 913 39.74 -47.44 -4.20
C GLU A 913 40.80 -47.65 -3.12
N LYS A 914 40.68 -46.91 -2.01
CA LYS A 914 41.67 -46.88 -0.92
C LYS A 914 41.45 -47.94 0.16
N THR A 915 40.42 -48.78 0.01
CA THR A 915 40.09 -49.80 1.01
C THR A 915 41.17 -50.88 1.03
N LYS A 916 42.05 -50.83 2.04
CA LYS A 916 43.22 -51.71 2.19
C LYS A 916 42.88 -53.18 2.43
N ASP A 917 41.64 -53.47 2.81
CA ASP A 917 41.18 -54.83 3.15
C ASP A 917 40.63 -55.60 1.93
N ARG A 918 40.70 -55.04 0.72
CA ARG A 918 40.19 -55.66 -0.52
C ARG A 918 40.81 -57.03 -0.80
N GLU A 919 42.09 -57.21 -0.47
CA GLU A 919 42.80 -58.49 -0.62
C GLU A 919 42.33 -59.57 0.36
N SER A 920 41.60 -59.21 1.43
CA SER A 920 41.05 -60.14 2.41
C SER A 920 39.66 -60.70 2.06
N LEU A 921 39.06 -60.22 0.96
CA LEU A 921 37.74 -60.65 0.50
C LEU A 921 37.83 -61.90 -0.41
N PRO A 922 36.78 -62.73 -0.50
CA PRO A 922 36.69 -63.80 -1.50
C PRO A 922 36.90 -63.28 -2.93
N GLN A 923 37.56 -64.06 -3.78
CA GLN A 923 38.02 -63.62 -5.11
C GLN A 923 36.87 -63.24 -6.07
N ASN A 924 35.70 -63.86 -5.90
CA ASN A 924 34.45 -63.50 -6.58
C ASN A 924 33.94 -62.12 -6.13
N VAL A 925 34.01 -61.80 -4.84
CA VAL A 925 33.62 -60.50 -4.27
C VAL A 925 34.57 -59.38 -4.72
N GLN A 926 35.88 -59.65 -4.75
CA GLN A 926 36.87 -58.71 -5.29
C GLN A 926 36.60 -58.37 -6.76
N SER A 927 36.21 -59.37 -7.56
CA SER A 927 35.91 -59.20 -8.98
C SER A 927 34.65 -58.33 -9.17
N LYS A 928 33.59 -58.62 -8.42
CA LYS A 928 32.34 -57.83 -8.45
C LYS A 928 32.52 -56.40 -7.96
N LEU A 929 33.33 -56.17 -6.92
CA LEU A 929 33.65 -54.82 -6.45
C LEU A 929 34.43 -54.01 -7.50
N THR A 930 35.25 -54.68 -8.31
CA THR A 930 35.98 -54.03 -9.41
C THR A 930 35.06 -53.66 -10.56
N GLU A 931 34.11 -54.52 -10.89
CA GLU A 931 33.05 -54.23 -11.87
C GLU A 931 32.18 -53.05 -11.40
N PHE A 932 31.74 -53.10 -10.14
CA PHE A 932 30.99 -52.01 -9.51
C PHE A 932 31.70 -50.66 -9.58
N GLU A 933 32.98 -50.64 -9.22
CA GLU A 933 33.80 -49.43 -9.25
C GLU A 933 33.89 -48.84 -10.66
N SER A 934 34.00 -49.70 -11.68
CA SER A 934 33.97 -49.29 -13.08
C SER A 934 32.63 -48.67 -13.46
N THR A 935 31.52 -49.33 -13.11
CA THR A 935 30.15 -48.85 -13.38
C THR A 935 29.85 -47.53 -12.66
N LEU A 936 30.31 -47.38 -11.42
CA LEU A 936 30.20 -46.14 -10.64
C LEU A 936 30.97 -45.00 -11.29
N LYS A 937 32.23 -45.21 -11.65
CA LYS A 937 33.07 -44.21 -12.34
C LYS A 937 32.50 -43.76 -13.67
N GLU A 938 31.94 -44.70 -14.43
CA GLU A 938 31.28 -44.42 -15.70
C GLU A 938 30.01 -43.58 -15.50
N SER A 939 29.19 -43.94 -14.51
CA SER A 939 27.97 -43.19 -14.14
C SER A 939 28.29 -41.77 -13.68
N ILE A 940 29.33 -41.58 -12.86
CA ILE A 940 29.83 -40.26 -12.43
C ILE A 940 30.30 -39.45 -13.65
N ARG A 941 31.07 -40.08 -14.57
CA ARG A 941 31.56 -39.42 -15.78
C ARG A 941 30.42 -38.94 -16.67
N ASN A 942 29.40 -39.76 -16.88
CA ASN A 942 28.22 -39.43 -17.70
C ASN A 942 27.37 -38.31 -17.08
N ALA A 943 27.27 -38.28 -15.74
CA ALA A 943 26.60 -37.20 -15.02
C ALA A 943 27.33 -35.86 -15.18
N LYS A 944 28.67 -35.86 -15.21
CA LYS A 944 29.51 -34.66 -15.39
C LYS A 944 29.52 -34.12 -16.83
N THR A 945 29.56 -34.98 -17.85
CA THR A 945 29.54 -34.54 -19.26
C THR A 945 28.22 -33.87 -19.65
N SER A 946 27.12 -34.21 -18.97
CA SER A 946 25.82 -33.56 -19.13
C SER A 946 25.73 -32.14 -18.54
N GLN A 947 26.85 -31.56 -18.06
CA GLN A 947 26.94 -30.23 -17.43
C GLN A 947 27.56 -29.17 -18.37
N VAL A 948 28.04 -29.57 -19.56
CA VAL A 948 28.81 -28.70 -20.48
C VAL A 948 27.93 -28.02 -21.57
N VAL A 949 26.62 -28.27 -21.61
CA VAL A 949 25.70 -27.55 -22.53
C VAL A 949 24.74 -26.70 -21.70
N ILE A 950 25.19 -25.50 -21.33
CA ILE A 950 24.46 -24.20 -21.35
C ILE A 950 25.52 -23.18 -20.93
N THR A 951 26.21 -22.63 -21.93
CA THR A 951 26.86 -21.33 -21.83
C THR A 951 26.22 -20.48 -22.93
N PRO A 952 25.59 -19.33 -22.65
CA PRO A 952 25.10 -18.45 -23.68
C PRO A 952 26.30 -17.74 -24.32
N THR A 953 26.77 -18.26 -25.44
CA THR A 953 27.78 -17.58 -26.26
C THR A 953 27.08 -16.44 -27.01
N ILE A 954 27.18 -15.23 -26.46
CA ILE A 954 27.00 -13.99 -27.23
C ILE A 954 28.24 -13.87 -28.10
N THR A 955 28.10 -14.18 -29.39
CA THR A 955 29.08 -13.81 -30.41
C THR A 955 28.39 -12.97 -31.47
N SER A 956 28.77 -11.69 -31.48
CA SER A 956 28.62 -10.77 -32.59
C SER A 956 29.35 -11.29 -33.82
N THR A 957 28.65 -11.37 -34.95
CA THR A 957 29.29 -11.43 -36.27
C THR A 957 28.64 -10.41 -37.19
N GLN A 958 29.40 -9.34 -37.43
CA GLN A 958 29.34 -8.55 -38.66
C GLN A 958 29.84 -9.41 -39.82
N GLN A 959 29.08 -9.43 -40.93
CA GLN A 959 29.52 -9.17 -42.32
C GLN A 959 28.42 -9.67 -43.27
N GLU A 960 27.73 -8.73 -43.92
CA GLU A 960 27.95 -8.38 -45.34
C GLU A 960 27.55 -9.49 -46.31
N THR A 961 26.35 -9.39 -46.88
CA THR A 961 26.18 -9.43 -48.34
C THR A 961 24.95 -8.60 -48.72
N GLY A 962 25.16 -7.59 -49.56
CA GLY A 962 24.11 -6.69 -50.02
C GLY A 962 23.19 -7.30 -51.07
N ARG A 963 22.00 -6.72 -51.20
CA ARG A 963 21.40 -6.33 -52.48
C ARG A 963 20.31 -5.27 -52.25
N THR A 964 20.53 -4.16 -52.93
CA THR A 964 19.69 -3.00 -53.22
C THR A 964 18.23 -3.29 -53.59
N PHE A 965 17.27 -2.43 -53.19
CA PHE A 965 16.53 -1.51 -54.09
C PHE A 965 15.50 -0.66 -53.31
N ASN A 966 15.56 0.68 -53.50
CA ASN A 966 14.51 1.73 -53.55
C ASN A 966 13.13 1.49 -52.89
N SER A 967 12.46 2.44 -52.22
CA SER A 967 12.21 3.84 -52.60
C SER A 967 11.46 4.58 -51.47
N ARG A 968 11.50 5.91 -51.54
CA ARG A 968 10.68 6.91 -50.86
C ARG A 968 9.19 6.52 -50.66
N THR A 969 8.65 6.79 -49.48
CA THR A 969 7.58 7.79 -49.25
C THR A 969 7.50 8.15 -47.78
#